data_AF-A0A254RQR4-F1
#
_entry.id   AF-A0A254RQR4-F1
#
_cell.length_a   1.000
_cell.length_b   1.000
_cell.length_c   1.000
_cell.angle_alpha   90.00
_cell.angle_beta   90.00
_cell.angle_gamma   90.00
#
_symmetry.space_group_name_H-M   'P 1'
#
loop_
_entity.id
_entity.type
_entity.pdbx_description
1 polymer ?
#
loop_
_entity_poly.entity_id
_entity_poly.type
_entity_poly.pdbx_seq_one_letter_code
_entity_poly.pdbx_strand_id
1 'polypeptide(L)'
;MNYKDLALAEEEGKLEAAIAASRNLLIEAPTGSGKSLFIPYFLSKHCKGRVVVLQPRRIAALALAQFSAKLHGESCGKTVGYQFRQDSCKSADTRILFQTYGNFLQELLHGKLDADWIVFDEYHERKADMDLLFAFFRGAERPRIAVMSAALNRDELENALSVKCLSLGHPLYPVQIINQTPATGTSLVSGVGLDAEVVRALRTLYRNNIWQTTLVFLPGKAEIARCHTAAAEALGPNCAEFLELYGGQDRETQDRIFEVTERPRVIFTTNIAETSITVPNVTGVVDSGIERVSLYDDSEKVNVLRTLPISMQNAIQRSGRSGRTQNGCAIRLWSEESEKRMPQGIVPEVLQIEPSELLLQKAALEDLGEERRSRIKSGMTDGIVLPTAIPEAREKTATALLEKFGMLQDGAITALGLKAIRTPVSSIPLALLLASAQSKADLPDLLLAALAWIHSGTEFLQKAKVAYDILTLASDTLSKNRDVPREVSFTLRQLRDYRDGLKQDPSTAQQRCSAQDDTVRSLLKAFPDRLATPSGNAYKLANQNVIRLQVAEPPYAILALSMLRTGTTKSELKVNLYAPISQDMLGGESAKTRYELLWRSGQERFIGVEINESENADGSTTELSRKEILTQEASPKVLEELKKLTVDAWREKIEKENWSGKFLTEAVQTQLIKMRLAAKLYPEYGLPEFNEEDMELIFDEFASGKFLLRDINEDRYRSIVEDYFGKSMLQWLGKTFPDHFMLPNGKRARYSYQEVAVSDDGKSVQSIEGVLVEISARIEDLMQLRGEHKIADGKLKVRYDILAPNFRTIQKTWDLTGFWQNTYAEVRKELRGRYPKHPWPESVI
;
A
#
# COMPACT_ATOMS: atom_id res chain seq x y z
N MET A 1 -49.68 -16.19 -10.48
CA MET A 1 -49.01 -15.58 -9.32
C MET A 1 -49.07 -14.08 -9.49
N ASN A 2 -49.70 -13.39 -8.55
CA ASN A 2 -49.85 -11.94 -8.47
C ASN A 2 -49.14 -11.42 -7.21
N TYR A 3 -49.02 -10.09 -7.05
CA TYR A 3 -48.40 -9.51 -5.86
C TYR A 3 -49.07 -9.90 -4.54
N LYS A 4 -50.37 -10.23 -4.55
CA LYS A 4 -51.12 -10.68 -3.37
C LYS A 4 -50.74 -12.09 -2.91
N ASP A 5 -50.08 -12.88 -3.76
CA ASP A 5 -49.66 -14.25 -3.44
C ASP A 5 -48.27 -14.28 -2.77
N LEU A 6 -47.61 -13.12 -2.62
CA LEU A 6 -46.34 -13.00 -1.93
C LEU A 6 -46.55 -12.95 -0.42
N ALA A 7 -45.72 -13.63 0.37
CA ALA A 7 -45.84 -13.70 1.83
C ALA A 7 -45.91 -12.32 2.51
N LEU A 8 -45.21 -11.31 1.96
CA LEU A 8 -45.25 -9.95 2.49
C LEU A 8 -46.56 -9.19 2.25
N ALA A 9 -47.45 -9.69 1.38
CA ALA A 9 -48.73 -9.04 1.12
C ALA A 9 -49.65 -9.05 2.34
N GLU A 10 -49.52 -10.05 3.22
CA GLU A 10 -50.29 -10.14 4.47
C GLU A 10 -49.91 -9.02 5.46
N GLU A 11 -48.74 -8.41 5.27
CA GLU A 11 -48.17 -7.38 6.15
C GLU A 11 -48.37 -5.94 5.61
N GLU A 12 -49.20 -5.76 4.58
CA GLU A 12 -49.47 -4.46 3.94
C GLU A 12 -49.89 -3.39 4.96
N GLY A 13 -50.73 -3.74 5.93
CA GLY A 13 -51.18 -2.80 6.98
C GLY A 13 -50.06 -2.29 7.89
N LYS A 14 -49.02 -3.10 8.15
CA LYS A 14 -47.84 -2.65 8.92
C LYS A 14 -47.02 -1.64 8.11
N LEU A 15 -46.90 -1.85 6.80
CA LEU A 15 -46.22 -0.93 5.88
C LEU A 15 -46.98 0.39 5.75
N GLU A 16 -48.31 0.37 5.67
CA GLU A 16 -49.14 1.59 5.67
C GLU A 16 -48.92 2.43 6.93
N ALA A 17 -48.96 1.78 8.11
CA ALA A 17 -48.71 2.45 9.38
C ALA A 17 -47.30 3.05 9.44
N ALA A 18 -46.28 2.32 8.94
CA ALA A 18 -44.90 2.80 8.94
C ALA A 18 -44.69 4.01 8.01
N ILE A 19 -45.26 4.01 6.80
CA ILE A 19 -45.17 5.15 5.86
C ILE A 19 -45.85 6.41 6.41
N ALA A 20 -46.91 6.23 7.20
CA ALA A 20 -47.61 7.33 7.86
C ALA A 20 -46.84 7.86 9.08
N ALA A 21 -46.18 6.97 9.84
CA ALA A 21 -45.46 7.34 11.06
C ALA A 21 -44.08 7.95 10.80
N SER A 22 -43.35 7.45 9.79
CA SER A 22 -42.01 7.90 9.49
C SER A 22 -41.81 8.17 8.01
N ARG A 23 -40.92 9.12 7.74
CA ARG A 23 -40.52 9.47 6.38
C ARG A 23 -39.72 8.34 5.73
N ASN A 24 -38.71 7.84 6.41
CA ASN A 24 -37.87 6.75 5.92
C ASN A 24 -38.37 5.41 6.44
N LEU A 25 -38.01 4.33 5.77
CA LEU A 25 -38.32 2.97 6.19
C LEU A 25 -37.02 2.19 6.38
N LEU A 26 -36.97 1.41 7.47
CA LEU A 26 -35.95 0.39 7.69
C LEU A 26 -36.68 -0.94 7.79
N ILE A 27 -36.37 -1.87 6.89
CA ILE A 27 -37.12 -3.12 6.74
C ILE A 27 -36.16 -4.30 6.81
N GLU A 28 -36.46 -5.22 7.72
CA GLU A 28 -35.82 -6.52 7.81
C GLU A 28 -36.80 -7.60 7.39
N ALA A 29 -36.49 -8.32 6.32
CA ALA A 29 -37.33 -9.40 5.83
C ALA A 29 -36.47 -10.57 5.31
N PRO A 30 -36.81 -11.83 5.64
CA PRO A 30 -36.07 -13.00 5.18
C PRO A 30 -35.95 -13.06 3.66
N THR A 31 -34.85 -13.60 3.13
CA THR A 31 -34.73 -13.78 1.68
C THR A 31 -35.79 -14.75 1.16
N GLY A 32 -36.35 -14.47 -0.02
CA GLY A 32 -37.43 -15.28 -0.60
C GLY A 32 -38.85 -14.88 -0.17
N SER A 33 -39.01 -14.01 0.84
CA SER A 33 -40.32 -13.46 1.27
C SER A 33 -41.00 -12.53 0.24
N GLY A 34 -40.27 -12.15 -0.83
CA GLY A 34 -40.76 -11.24 -1.87
C GLY A 34 -40.44 -9.75 -1.62
N LYS A 35 -39.54 -9.41 -0.69
CA LYS A 35 -39.24 -8.02 -0.28
C LYS A 35 -38.89 -7.11 -1.47
N SER A 36 -38.03 -7.60 -2.35
CA SER A 36 -37.53 -6.90 -3.54
C SER A 36 -38.60 -6.70 -4.63
N LEU A 37 -39.77 -7.32 -4.48
CA LEU A 37 -40.90 -7.23 -5.42
C LEU A 37 -42.07 -6.46 -4.80
N PHE A 38 -42.53 -6.89 -3.62
CA PHE A 38 -43.73 -6.35 -2.98
C PHE A 38 -43.52 -4.93 -2.46
N ILE A 39 -42.38 -4.63 -1.82
CA ILE A 39 -42.16 -3.30 -1.22
C ILE A 39 -42.08 -2.22 -2.32
N PRO A 40 -41.30 -2.36 -3.41
CA PRO A 40 -41.31 -1.37 -4.48
C PRO A 40 -42.70 -1.19 -5.12
N TYR A 41 -43.43 -2.29 -5.31
CA TYR A 41 -44.81 -2.25 -5.82
C TYR A 41 -45.72 -1.45 -4.90
N PHE A 42 -45.71 -1.74 -3.60
CA PHE A 42 -46.47 -1.02 -2.59
C PHE A 42 -46.12 0.48 -2.61
N LEU A 43 -44.83 0.83 -2.51
CA LEU A 43 -44.37 2.22 -2.54
C LEU A 43 -44.81 2.98 -3.80
N SER A 44 -44.86 2.31 -4.95
CA SER A 44 -45.27 2.93 -6.23
C SER A 44 -46.73 3.38 -6.24
N LYS A 45 -47.60 2.76 -5.42
CA LYS A 45 -48.99 3.20 -5.22
C LYS A 45 -49.11 4.41 -4.30
N HIS A 46 -48.12 4.63 -3.44
CA HIS A 46 -48.09 5.70 -2.43
C HIS A 46 -47.25 6.90 -2.85
N CYS A 47 -46.81 6.97 -4.11
CA CYS A 47 -46.12 8.14 -4.68
C CYS A 47 -46.64 8.48 -6.08
N LYS A 48 -46.39 9.70 -6.56
CA LYS A 48 -46.78 10.15 -7.91
C LYS A 48 -45.63 9.99 -8.91
N GLY A 49 -44.39 10.17 -8.44
CA GLY A 49 -43.17 9.96 -9.20
C GLY A 49 -42.71 8.50 -9.18
N ARG A 50 -41.40 8.31 -9.37
CA ARG A 50 -40.79 7.00 -9.58
C ARG A 50 -40.23 6.41 -8.27
N VAL A 51 -40.34 5.09 -8.13
CA VAL A 51 -39.60 4.30 -7.14
C VAL A 51 -38.37 3.73 -7.83
N VAL A 52 -37.18 4.12 -7.38
CA VAL A 52 -35.90 3.59 -7.87
C VAL A 52 -35.41 2.53 -6.89
N VAL A 53 -35.24 1.30 -7.37
CA VAL A 53 -34.78 0.16 -6.57
C VAL A 53 -33.32 -0.12 -6.91
N LEU A 54 -32.45 0.12 -5.95
CA LEU A 54 -31.01 -0.06 -6.10
C LEU A 54 -30.61 -1.49 -5.76
N GLN A 55 -29.86 -2.12 -6.67
CA GLN A 55 -29.39 -3.50 -6.57
C GLN A 55 -27.86 -3.54 -6.72
N PRO A 56 -27.13 -4.39 -5.96
CA PRO A 56 -25.68 -4.53 -6.09
C PRO A 56 -25.26 -5.06 -7.47
N ARG A 57 -26.09 -5.90 -8.10
CA ARG A 57 -25.71 -6.69 -9.27
C ARG A 57 -26.66 -6.48 -10.44
N ARG A 58 -26.09 -6.41 -11.65
CA ARG A 58 -26.86 -6.28 -12.91
C ARG A 58 -27.85 -7.43 -13.11
N ILE A 59 -27.43 -8.66 -12.81
CA ILE A 59 -28.27 -9.87 -12.98
C ILE A 59 -29.49 -9.81 -12.05
N ALA A 60 -29.33 -9.37 -10.79
CA ALA A 60 -30.44 -9.16 -9.87
C ALA A 60 -31.41 -8.09 -10.39
N ALA A 61 -30.90 -6.92 -10.77
CA ALA A 61 -31.72 -5.83 -11.29
C ALA A 61 -32.56 -6.27 -12.50
N LEU A 62 -31.94 -6.98 -13.45
CA LEU A 62 -32.62 -7.49 -14.64
C LEU A 62 -33.68 -8.54 -14.29
N ALA A 63 -33.32 -9.56 -13.50
CA ALA A 63 -34.23 -10.65 -13.14
C ALA A 63 -35.43 -10.14 -12.33
N LEU A 64 -35.20 -9.24 -11.37
CA LEU A 64 -36.27 -8.62 -10.59
C LEU A 64 -37.18 -7.75 -11.46
N ALA A 65 -36.63 -6.94 -12.37
CA ALA A 65 -37.44 -6.13 -13.28
C ALA A 65 -38.32 -7.00 -14.20
N GLN A 66 -37.75 -8.06 -14.78
CA GLN A 66 -38.50 -8.99 -15.64
C GLN A 66 -39.59 -9.73 -14.87
N PHE A 67 -39.28 -10.22 -13.67
CA PHE A 67 -40.25 -10.93 -12.85
C PHE A 67 -41.35 -9.99 -12.32
N SER A 68 -40.97 -8.78 -11.90
CA SER A 68 -41.90 -7.73 -11.48
C SER A 68 -42.83 -7.31 -12.63
N ALA A 69 -42.32 -7.13 -13.86
CA ALA A 69 -43.15 -6.87 -15.04
C ALA A 69 -44.15 -8.01 -15.31
N LYS A 70 -43.70 -9.27 -15.16
CA LYS A 70 -44.57 -10.45 -15.28
C LYS A 70 -45.68 -10.47 -14.24
N LEU A 71 -45.40 -10.08 -12.99
CA LEU A 71 -46.42 -9.95 -11.92
C LEU A 71 -47.43 -8.82 -12.22
N HIS A 72 -47.02 -7.80 -12.97
CA HIS A 72 -47.91 -6.76 -13.50
C HIS A 72 -48.69 -7.19 -14.76
N GLY A 73 -48.43 -8.38 -15.32
CA GLY A 73 -49.06 -8.84 -16.56
C GLY A 73 -48.60 -8.08 -17.80
N GLU A 74 -47.42 -7.45 -17.78
CA GLU A 74 -46.89 -6.64 -18.87
C GLU A 74 -45.46 -7.03 -19.26
N SER A 75 -44.98 -6.49 -20.38
CA SER A 75 -43.57 -6.56 -20.76
C SER A 75 -42.76 -5.50 -20.02
N CYS A 76 -41.51 -5.84 -19.67
CA CYS A 76 -40.57 -4.90 -19.08
C CYS A 76 -40.38 -3.66 -20.00
N GLY A 77 -40.24 -2.49 -19.40
CA GLY A 77 -40.11 -1.18 -20.06
C GLY A 77 -41.34 -0.29 -19.99
N LYS A 78 -42.50 -0.82 -19.57
CA LYS A 78 -43.74 -0.06 -19.31
C LYS A 78 -43.75 0.48 -17.88
N THR A 79 -44.60 -0.04 -16.99
CA THR A 79 -44.71 0.37 -15.58
C THR A 79 -43.45 -0.01 -14.80
N VAL A 80 -42.89 -1.18 -15.09
CA VAL A 80 -41.64 -1.67 -14.52
C VAL A 80 -40.53 -1.65 -15.57
N GLY A 81 -39.35 -1.14 -15.20
CA GLY A 81 -38.19 -1.10 -16.06
C GLY A 81 -36.88 -1.38 -15.32
N TYR A 82 -35.78 -1.44 -16.07
CA TYR A 82 -34.43 -1.50 -15.50
C TYR A 82 -33.48 -0.55 -16.21
N GLN A 83 -32.39 -0.20 -15.52
CA GLN A 83 -31.29 0.54 -16.11
C GLN A 83 -29.96 0.17 -15.45
N PHE A 84 -28.95 -0.10 -16.25
CA PHE A 84 -27.56 -0.19 -15.82
C PHE A 84 -26.65 0.24 -16.98
N ARG A 85 -25.33 0.33 -16.74
CA ARG A 85 -24.37 1.04 -17.60
C ARG A 85 -24.45 0.77 -19.11
N GLN A 86 -24.85 -0.44 -19.53
CA GLN A 86 -24.81 -0.90 -20.92
C GLN A 86 -26.17 -1.33 -21.49
N ASP A 87 -27.22 -1.27 -20.69
CA ASP A 87 -28.54 -1.71 -21.11
C ASP A 87 -29.62 -1.01 -20.29
N SER A 88 -30.73 -0.68 -20.93
CA SER A 88 -31.83 0.01 -20.30
C SER A 88 -33.13 -0.38 -20.98
N CYS A 89 -34.14 -0.67 -20.19
CA CYS A 89 -35.49 -0.88 -20.65
C CYS A 89 -36.43 -0.06 -19.76
N LYS A 90 -36.72 1.17 -20.17
CA LYS A 90 -37.60 2.11 -19.47
C LYS A 90 -38.30 3.06 -20.45
N SER A 91 -39.42 3.62 -20.03
CA SER A 91 -40.20 4.61 -20.77
C SER A 91 -40.61 5.77 -19.85
N ALA A 92 -41.35 6.74 -20.41
CA ALA A 92 -41.94 7.81 -19.62
C ALA A 92 -42.94 7.27 -18.57
N ASP A 93 -43.59 6.14 -18.85
CA ASP A 93 -44.58 5.51 -17.97
C ASP A 93 -43.96 4.67 -16.85
N THR A 94 -42.64 4.50 -16.84
CA THR A 94 -41.96 3.66 -15.84
C THR A 94 -42.04 4.26 -14.45
N ARG A 95 -42.76 3.55 -13.57
CA ARG A 95 -42.99 3.89 -12.16
C ARG A 95 -42.05 3.15 -11.21
N ILE A 96 -41.62 1.93 -11.54
CA ILE A 96 -40.64 1.17 -10.76
C ILE A 96 -39.42 0.93 -11.65
N LEU A 97 -38.27 1.45 -11.24
CA LEU A 97 -37.02 1.33 -11.99
C LEU A 97 -35.97 0.60 -11.17
N PHE A 98 -35.59 -0.59 -11.61
CA PHE A 98 -34.48 -1.34 -11.01
C PHE A 98 -33.14 -0.89 -11.60
N GLN A 99 -32.19 -0.51 -10.75
CA GLN A 99 -30.93 0.06 -11.18
C GLN A 99 -29.78 -0.41 -10.31
N THR A 100 -28.56 -0.46 -10.86
CA THR A 100 -27.38 -0.75 -10.04
C THR A 100 -26.92 0.50 -9.29
N TYR A 101 -26.45 0.35 -8.05
CA TYR A 101 -25.95 1.46 -7.21
C TYR A 101 -24.98 2.38 -7.96
N GLY A 102 -23.90 1.84 -8.52
CA GLY A 102 -22.95 2.63 -9.31
C GLY A 102 -23.55 3.35 -10.53
N ASN A 103 -24.58 2.81 -11.19
CA ASN A 103 -25.23 3.51 -12.30
C ASN A 103 -26.06 4.70 -11.80
N PHE A 104 -26.75 4.52 -10.66
CA PHE A 104 -27.51 5.58 -10.02
C PHE A 104 -26.62 6.70 -9.48
N LEU A 105 -25.51 6.34 -8.85
CA LEU A 105 -24.51 7.30 -8.39
C LEU A 105 -23.97 8.16 -9.55
N GLN A 106 -23.66 7.54 -10.68
CA GLN A 106 -23.20 8.27 -11.87
C GLN A 106 -24.27 9.21 -12.45
N GLU A 107 -25.54 8.80 -12.49
CA GLU A 107 -26.63 9.70 -12.89
C GLU A 107 -26.78 10.90 -11.95
N LEU A 108 -26.70 10.64 -10.64
CA LEU A 108 -26.77 11.67 -9.61
C LEU A 108 -25.63 12.69 -9.74
N LEU A 109 -24.40 12.21 -9.94
CA LEU A 109 -23.21 13.05 -10.19
C LEU A 109 -23.35 13.90 -11.47
N HIS A 110 -24.05 13.38 -12.48
CA HIS A 110 -24.43 14.13 -13.69
C HIS A 110 -25.63 15.06 -13.50
N GLY A 111 -26.18 15.15 -12.28
CA GLY A 111 -27.30 16.02 -11.94
C GLY A 111 -28.67 15.48 -12.33
N LYS A 112 -28.80 14.18 -12.59
CA LYS A 112 -30.06 13.52 -12.88
C LYS A 112 -30.58 12.85 -11.62
N LEU A 113 -31.70 13.32 -11.09
CA LEU A 113 -32.43 12.70 -9.98
C LEU A 113 -33.91 12.77 -10.28
N ASP A 114 -34.53 11.60 -10.51
CA ASP A 114 -35.95 11.44 -10.79
C ASP A 114 -36.48 10.25 -10.00
N ALA A 115 -36.70 10.49 -8.71
CA ALA A 115 -37.20 9.52 -7.74
C ALA A 115 -38.03 10.24 -6.67
N ASP A 116 -39.16 9.64 -6.30
CA ASP A 116 -39.89 9.97 -5.06
C ASP A 116 -39.40 9.07 -3.91
N TRP A 117 -39.05 7.83 -4.24
CA TRP A 117 -38.48 6.84 -3.33
C TRP A 117 -37.21 6.22 -3.91
N ILE A 118 -36.20 6.08 -3.05
CA ILE A 118 -35.03 5.24 -3.31
C ILE A 118 -35.09 4.04 -2.36
N VAL A 119 -35.09 2.84 -2.93
CA VAL A 119 -35.05 1.60 -2.17
C VAL A 119 -33.62 1.04 -2.22
N PHE A 120 -32.94 1.05 -1.08
CA PHE A 120 -31.66 0.40 -0.88
C PHE A 120 -31.91 -1.08 -0.60
N ASP A 121 -31.92 -1.91 -1.64
CA ASP A 121 -32.07 -3.34 -1.48
C ASP A 121 -30.71 -4.03 -1.27
N GLU A 122 -30.76 -5.18 -0.61
CA GLU A 122 -29.59 -6.00 -0.25
C GLU A 122 -28.49 -5.18 0.48
N TYR A 123 -28.88 -4.24 1.35
CA TYR A 123 -27.94 -3.31 2.01
C TYR A 123 -26.85 -4.01 2.86
N HIS A 124 -27.08 -5.27 3.23
CA HIS A 124 -26.06 -6.08 3.90
C HIS A 124 -24.83 -6.37 3.04
N GLU A 125 -24.87 -6.26 1.70
CA GLU A 125 -23.66 -6.41 0.87
C GLU A 125 -22.62 -5.29 1.10
N ARG A 126 -23.00 -4.19 1.77
CA ARG A 126 -22.11 -3.10 2.25
C ARG A 126 -21.06 -2.65 1.23
N LYS A 127 -21.50 -2.41 -0.01
CA LYS A 127 -20.69 -1.85 -1.09
C LYS A 127 -20.38 -0.37 -0.84
N ALA A 128 -19.25 0.10 -1.37
CA ALA A 128 -18.80 1.47 -1.10
C ALA A 128 -19.76 2.53 -1.69
N ASP A 129 -20.33 2.26 -2.87
CA ASP A 129 -21.34 3.10 -3.51
C ASP A 129 -22.68 3.10 -2.76
N MET A 130 -23.07 1.97 -2.17
CA MET A 130 -24.24 1.88 -1.28
C MET A 130 -24.07 2.78 -0.06
N ASP A 131 -22.95 2.65 0.64
CA ASP A 131 -22.65 3.40 1.86
C ASP A 131 -22.59 4.92 1.55
N LEU A 132 -22.00 5.31 0.42
CA LEU A 132 -21.96 6.72 -0.01
C LEU A 132 -23.35 7.27 -0.33
N LEU A 133 -24.15 6.55 -1.11
CA LEU A 133 -25.52 6.97 -1.45
C LEU A 133 -26.40 7.02 -0.20
N PHE A 134 -26.26 6.06 0.72
CA PHE A 134 -26.98 6.06 1.98
C PHE A 134 -26.59 7.27 2.83
N ALA A 135 -25.29 7.54 2.99
CA ALA A 135 -24.79 8.70 3.71
C ALA A 135 -25.31 10.02 3.12
N PHE A 136 -25.41 10.10 1.79
CA PHE A 136 -25.92 11.27 1.08
C PHE A 136 -27.43 11.48 1.28
N PHE A 137 -28.24 10.41 1.22
CA PHE A 137 -29.70 10.52 1.29
C PHE A 137 -30.31 10.37 2.69
N ARG A 138 -29.59 9.86 3.70
CA ARG A 138 -30.16 9.61 5.05
C ARG A 138 -30.78 10.86 5.70
N GLY A 139 -30.21 12.04 5.44
CA GLY A 139 -30.69 13.33 5.93
C GLY A 139 -31.46 14.16 4.90
N ALA A 140 -31.75 13.62 3.71
CA ALA A 140 -32.37 14.36 2.62
C ALA A 140 -33.89 14.56 2.83
N GLU A 141 -34.39 15.75 2.52
CA GLU A 141 -35.82 16.07 2.50
C GLU A 141 -36.55 15.59 1.24
N ARG A 142 -35.87 15.23 0.14
CA ARG A 142 -36.39 14.42 -0.97
C ARG A 142 -35.23 13.78 -1.73
N PRO A 143 -35.37 12.54 -2.27
CA PRO A 143 -36.47 11.59 -2.11
C PRO A 143 -36.59 10.98 -0.70
N ARG A 144 -37.63 10.18 -0.46
CA ARG A 144 -37.72 9.30 0.72
C ARG A 144 -36.88 8.05 0.49
N ILE A 145 -36.36 7.44 1.55
CA ILE A 145 -35.56 6.22 1.42
C ILE A 145 -36.17 5.05 2.19
N ALA A 146 -36.07 3.87 1.59
CA ALA A 146 -36.38 2.59 2.23
C ALA A 146 -35.13 1.72 2.19
N VAL A 147 -34.63 1.30 3.34
CA VAL A 147 -33.49 0.38 3.44
C VAL A 147 -33.99 -1.00 3.76
N MET A 148 -33.64 -1.97 2.91
CA MET A 148 -34.10 -3.35 3.03
C MET A 148 -32.93 -4.30 3.14
N SER A 149 -33.00 -5.24 4.08
CA SER A 149 -31.99 -6.29 4.19
C SER A 149 -32.55 -7.54 4.85
N ALA A 150 -31.87 -8.67 4.63
CA ALA A 150 -32.20 -9.94 5.25
C ALA A 150 -31.65 -10.08 6.67
N ALA A 151 -30.58 -9.36 7.00
CA ALA A 151 -29.99 -9.29 8.32
C ALA A 151 -29.33 -7.92 8.48
N LEU A 152 -29.67 -7.20 9.55
CA LEU A 152 -29.24 -5.83 9.80
C LEU A 152 -28.53 -5.73 11.15
N ASN A 153 -27.49 -4.89 11.20
CA ASN A 153 -27.09 -4.28 12.45
C ASN A 153 -28.16 -3.23 12.81
N ARG A 154 -29.24 -3.67 13.47
CA ARG A 154 -30.43 -2.84 13.71
C ARG A 154 -30.06 -1.53 14.38
N ASP A 155 -29.27 -1.59 15.45
CA ASP A 155 -28.95 -0.43 16.27
C ASP A 155 -28.24 0.67 15.46
N GLU A 156 -27.30 0.30 14.59
CA GLU A 156 -26.57 1.26 13.74
C GLU A 156 -27.52 1.99 12.78
N LEU A 157 -28.38 1.25 12.07
CA LEU A 157 -29.26 1.83 11.05
C LEU A 157 -30.50 2.52 11.62
N GLU A 158 -31.05 2.02 12.73
CA GLU A 158 -32.15 2.67 13.44
C GLU A 158 -31.72 4.05 13.92
N ASN A 159 -30.51 4.16 14.48
CA ASN A 159 -29.93 5.44 14.88
C ASN A 159 -29.63 6.34 13.66
N ALA A 160 -29.03 5.81 12.60
CA ALA A 160 -28.66 6.58 11.42
C ALA A 160 -29.87 7.15 10.66
N LEU A 161 -31.01 6.45 10.66
CA LEU A 161 -32.25 6.88 10.00
C LEU A 161 -33.25 7.53 10.96
N SER A 162 -33.04 7.41 12.28
CA SER A 162 -34.01 7.79 13.31
C SER A 162 -35.39 7.14 13.11
N VAL A 163 -35.41 5.87 12.68
CA VAL A 163 -36.64 5.07 12.49
C VAL A 163 -36.44 3.68 13.07
N LYS A 164 -37.50 3.09 13.61
CA LYS A 164 -37.46 1.70 14.08
C LYS A 164 -37.46 0.73 12.91
N CYS A 165 -36.72 -0.37 13.04
CA CYS A 165 -36.69 -1.45 12.07
C CYS A 165 -38.03 -2.19 12.08
N LEU A 166 -38.65 -2.27 10.91
CA LEU A 166 -39.86 -3.04 10.68
C LEU A 166 -39.47 -4.46 10.26
N SER A 167 -39.66 -5.41 11.17
CA SER A 167 -39.48 -6.83 10.85
C SER A 167 -40.74 -7.36 10.16
N LEU A 168 -40.59 -7.83 8.93
CA LEU A 168 -41.68 -8.30 8.08
C LEU A 168 -41.47 -9.72 7.59
N GLY A 169 -42.56 -10.47 7.53
CA GLY A 169 -42.58 -11.86 7.06
C GLY A 169 -41.87 -12.83 8.00
N HIS A 170 -41.83 -14.09 7.59
CA HIS A 170 -41.15 -15.18 8.28
C HIS A 170 -40.40 -16.05 7.26
N PRO A 171 -39.38 -16.83 7.69
CA PRO A 171 -38.80 -17.86 6.82
C PRO A 171 -39.92 -18.76 6.28
N LEU A 172 -39.86 -19.09 4.99
CA LEU A 172 -40.90 -19.89 4.35
C LEU A 172 -40.82 -21.36 4.80
N TYR A 173 -39.62 -21.94 4.83
CA TYR A 173 -39.38 -23.32 5.21
C TYR A 173 -38.12 -23.50 6.07
N PRO A 174 -38.10 -24.45 7.02
CA PRO A 174 -36.92 -24.76 7.83
C PRO A 174 -35.77 -25.34 6.98
N VAL A 175 -34.54 -25.04 7.39
CA VAL A 175 -33.30 -25.60 6.82
C VAL A 175 -32.54 -26.35 7.91
N GLN A 176 -32.29 -27.65 7.69
CA GLN A 176 -31.43 -28.44 8.56
C GLN A 176 -29.95 -28.12 8.28
N ILE A 177 -29.19 -27.77 9.32
CA ILE A 177 -27.75 -27.51 9.21
C ILE A 177 -26.96 -28.73 9.67
N ILE A 178 -25.98 -29.15 8.87
CA ILE A 178 -25.04 -30.22 9.21
C ILE A 178 -23.61 -29.67 9.10
N ASN A 179 -22.87 -29.67 10.20
CA ASN A 179 -21.45 -29.33 10.20
C ASN A 179 -20.61 -30.58 9.90
N GLN A 180 -19.87 -30.54 8.79
CA GLN A 180 -18.97 -31.59 8.34
C GLN A 180 -17.53 -31.18 8.65
N THR A 181 -16.96 -31.74 9.71
CA THR A 181 -15.55 -31.51 10.07
C THR A 181 -14.63 -32.08 8.97
N PRO A 182 -13.76 -31.26 8.36
CA PRO A 182 -12.81 -31.72 7.35
C PRO A 182 -11.87 -32.81 7.87
N ALA A 183 -11.46 -33.73 7.00
CA ALA A 183 -10.48 -34.76 7.35
C ALA A 183 -9.10 -34.15 7.69
N THR A 184 -8.33 -34.82 8.56
CA THR A 184 -6.97 -34.41 8.94
C THR A 184 -6.08 -34.18 7.71
N GLY A 185 -5.39 -33.05 7.64
CA GLY A 185 -4.55 -32.65 6.50
C GLY A 185 -5.30 -31.89 5.39
N THR A 186 -6.63 -31.76 5.49
CA THR A 186 -7.43 -30.90 4.61
C THR A 186 -7.30 -29.45 5.06
N SER A 187 -7.11 -28.54 4.10
CA SER A 187 -7.13 -27.11 4.35
C SER A 187 -7.99 -26.45 3.28
N LEU A 188 -9.19 -26.05 3.68
CA LEU A 188 -10.18 -25.46 2.77
C LEU A 188 -9.68 -24.13 2.19
N VAL A 189 -9.05 -23.29 3.02
CA VAL A 189 -8.51 -21.98 2.60
C VAL A 189 -7.45 -22.12 1.51
N SER A 190 -6.59 -23.15 1.60
CA SER A 190 -5.61 -23.47 0.54
C SER A 190 -6.18 -24.38 -0.56
N GLY A 191 -7.44 -24.79 -0.46
CA GLY A 191 -8.14 -25.65 -1.42
C GLY A 191 -7.69 -27.11 -1.43
N VAL A 192 -6.88 -27.54 -0.46
CA VAL A 192 -6.34 -28.91 -0.39
C VAL A 192 -7.40 -29.84 0.19
N GLY A 193 -7.83 -30.84 -0.59
CA GLY A 193 -8.85 -31.84 -0.22
C GLY A 193 -10.30 -31.36 -0.32
N LEU A 194 -10.53 -30.14 -0.83
CA LEU A 194 -11.87 -29.53 -0.92
C LEU A 194 -12.83 -30.34 -1.81
N ASP A 195 -12.35 -30.84 -2.92
CA ASP A 195 -13.08 -31.70 -3.87
C ASP A 195 -13.57 -32.99 -3.22
N ALA A 196 -12.72 -33.66 -2.42
CA ALA A 196 -13.10 -34.86 -1.69
C ALA A 196 -14.19 -34.57 -0.63
N GLU A 197 -14.08 -33.44 0.07
CA GLU A 197 -15.06 -33.00 1.06
C GLU A 197 -16.42 -32.64 0.43
N VAL A 198 -16.41 -31.98 -0.72
CA VAL A 198 -17.61 -31.70 -1.52
C VAL A 198 -18.27 -33.00 -1.98
N VAL A 199 -17.51 -33.95 -2.52
CA VAL A 199 -18.04 -35.26 -2.93
C VAL A 199 -18.64 -36.01 -1.73
N ARG A 200 -18.01 -35.95 -0.55
CA ARG A 200 -18.55 -36.54 0.68
C ARG A 200 -19.90 -35.92 1.06
N ALA A 201 -20.00 -34.59 1.03
CA ALA A 201 -21.24 -33.87 1.33
C ALA A 201 -22.35 -34.21 0.32
N LEU A 202 -22.02 -34.23 -0.98
CA LEU A 202 -22.94 -34.61 -2.05
C LEU A 202 -23.46 -36.05 -1.87
N ARG A 203 -22.61 -37.02 -1.53
CA ARG A 203 -23.03 -38.39 -1.22
C ARG A 203 -23.99 -38.45 -0.03
N THR A 204 -23.77 -37.62 0.99
CA THR A 204 -24.67 -37.52 2.15
C THR A 204 -26.05 -37.00 1.72
N LEU A 205 -26.11 -35.91 0.94
CA LEU A 205 -27.38 -35.38 0.43
C LEU A 205 -28.12 -36.40 -0.45
N TYR A 206 -27.40 -37.06 -1.36
CA TYR A 206 -27.95 -38.09 -2.24
C TYR A 206 -28.57 -39.25 -1.46
N ARG A 207 -27.85 -39.82 -0.48
CA ARG A 207 -28.31 -40.95 0.33
C ARG A 207 -29.53 -40.65 1.18
N ASN A 208 -29.75 -39.37 1.53
CA ASN A 208 -30.87 -38.93 2.34
C ASN A 208 -32.04 -38.38 1.50
N ASN A 209 -32.05 -38.63 0.18
CA ASN A 209 -33.08 -38.16 -0.75
C ASN A 209 -33.25 -36.63 -0.80
N ILE A 210 -32.18 -35.88 -0.52
CA ILE A 210 -32.14 -34.42 -0.64
C ILE A 210 -31.42 -34.07 -1.96
N TRP A 211 -32.09 -34.32 -3.08
CA TRP A 211 -31.40 -34.45 -4.37
C TRP A 211 -32.15 -33.85 -5.57
N GLN A 212 -32.91 -32.76 -5.39
CA GLN A 212 -33.57 -32.09 -6.51
C GLN A 212 -32.66 -31.04 -7.17
N THR A 213 -32.30 -29.97 -6.45
CA THR A 213 -31.23 -29.05 -6.88
C THR A 213 -30.33 -28.75 -5.70
N THR A 214 -29.03 -28.95 -5.89
CA THR A 214 -28.00 -28.71 -4.88
C THR A 214 -27.09 -27.57 -5.32
N LEU A 215 -26.92 -26.55 -4.47
CA LEU A 215 -25.95 -25.48 -4.69
C LEU A 215 -24.65 -25.79 -3.94
N VAL A 216 -23.50 -25.66 -4.59
CA VAL A 216 -22.18 -25.88 -3.99
C VAL A 216 -21.38 -24.58 -4.05
N PHE A 217 -21.18 -23.91 -2.91
CA PHE A 217 -20.45 -22.64 -2.83
C PHE A 217 -18.94 -22.86 -2.73
N LEU A 218 -18.20 -22.29 -3.69
CA LEU A 218 -16.75 -22.46 -3.87
C LEU A 218 -16.08 -21.10 -4.15
N PRO A 219 -14.78 -20.93 -3.84
CA PRO A 219 -14.13 -19.62 -3.89
C PRO A 219 -13.82 -19.14 -5.32
N GLY A 220 -13.80 -20.02 -6.33
CA GLY A 220 -13.53 -19.59 -7.70
C GLY A 220 -13.54 -20.70 -8.75
N LYS A 221 -13.28 -20.31 -10.00
CA LYS A 221 -13.38 -21.17 -11.18
C LYS A 221 -12.51 -22.44 -11.10
N ALA A 222 -11.27 -22.32 -10.62
CA ALA A 222 -10.36 -23.45 -10.54
C ALA A 222 -10.89 -24.51 -9.57
N GLU A 223 -11.42 -24.09 -8.42
CA GLU A 223 -12.04 -24.98 -7.44
C GLU A 223 -13.36 -25.58 -7.97
N ILE A 224 -14.18 -24.77 -8.66
CA ILE A 224 -15.42 -25.20 -9.31
C ILE A 224 -15.14 -26.33 -10.30
N ALA A 225 -14.21 -26.13 -11.23
CA ALA A 225 -13.88 -27.14 -12.24
C ALA A 225 -13.38 -28.45 -11.60
N ARG A 226 -12.50 -28.36 -10.59
CA ARG A 226 -12.01 -29.55 -9.85
C ARG A 226 -13.14 -30.30 -9.15
N CYS A 227 -14.00 -29.59 -8.43
CA CYS A 227 -15.12 -30.21 -7.70
C CYS A 227 -16.17 -30.78 -8.65
N HIS A 228 -16.42 -30.13 -9.79
CA HIS A 228 -17.28 -30.62 -10.84
C HIS A 228 -16.76 -31.96 -11.38
N THR A 229 -15.51 -32.01 -11.84
CA THR A 229 -14.91 -33.26 -12.34
C THR A 229 -14.98 -34.37 -11.29
N ALA A 230 -14.56 -34.08 -10.05
CA ALA A 230 -14.58 -35.06 -8.97
C ALA A 230 -16.00 -35.58 -8.65
N ALA A 231 -17.02 -34.71 -8.66
CA ALA A 231 -18.41 -35.10 -8.44
C ALA A 231 -18.98 -35.93 -9.59
N ALA A 232 -18.69 -35.55 -10.84
CA ALA A 232 -19.13 -36.27 -12.02
C ALA A 232 -18.53 -37.69 -12.06
N GLU A 233 -17.25 -37.84 -11.72
CA GLU A 233 -16.57 -39.14 -11.59
C GLU A 233 -17.14 -39.97 -10.44
N ALA A 234 -17.36 -39.35 -9.27
CA ALA A 234 -17.72 -40.06 -8.05
C ALA A 234 -19.20 -40.50 -7.97
N LEU A 235 -20.10 -39.80 -8.67
CA LEU A 235 -21.56 -40.05 -8.67
C LEU A 235 -22.07 -40.58 -10.01
N GLY A 236 -21.31 -40.36 -11.09
CA GLY A 236 -21.68 -40.73 -12.46
C GLY A 236 -22.58 -39.70 -13.15
N PRO A 237 -22.52 -39.60 -14.50
CA PRO A 237 -23.21 -38.56 -15.29
C PRO A 237 -24.74 -38.69 -15.31
N ASN A 238 -25.28 -39.85 -14.92
CA ASN A 238 -26.72 -40.10 -14.86
C ASN A 238 -27.34 -39.72 -13.50
N CYS A 239 -26.53 -39.43 -12.48
CA CYS A 239 -27.01 -39.13 -11.13
C CYS A 239 -27.61 -37.72 -11.01
N ALA A 240 -27.02 -36.75 -11.71
CA ALA A 240 -27.51 -35.39 -11.79
C ALA A 240 -26.92 -34.71 -13.05
N GLU A 241 -27.51 -33.60 -13.44
CA GLU A 241 -26.85 -32.64 -14.33
C GLU A 241 -25.92 -31.75 -13.50
N PHE A 242 -24.65 -31.68 -13.89
CA PHE A 242 -23.64 -30.87 -13.23
C PHE A 242 -23.43 -29.57 -14.01
N LEU A 243 -23.60 -28.42 -13.35
CA LEU A 243 -23.54 -27.09 -13.95
C LEU A 243 -22.58 -26.19 -13.17
N GLU A 244 -21.98 -25.21 -13.85
CA GLU A 244 -21.04 -24.25 -13.26
C GLU A 244 -21.59 -22.83 -13.34
N LEU A 245 -21.55 -22.09 -12.24
CA LEU A 245 -22.04 -20.70 -12.15
C LEU A 245 -21.00 -19.78 -11.49
N TYR A 246 -20.21 -19.10 -12.30
CA TYR A 246 -19.26 -18.07 -11.89
C TYR A 246 -19.31 -16.85 -12.80
N GLY A 247 -18.57 -15.79 -12.48
CA GLY A 247 -18.57 -14.55 -13.26
C GLY A 247 -18.09 -14.76 -14.69
N GLY A 248 -18.80 -14.22 -15.67
CA GLY A 248 -18.42 -14.35 -17.07
C GLY A 248 -18.85 -15.63 -17.78
N GLN A 249 -19.85 -16.34 -17.24
CA GLN A 249 -20.51 -17.45 -17.92
C GLN A 249 -21.35 -16.97 -19.11
N ASP A 250 -21.51 -17.83 -20.11
CA ASP A 250 -22.39 -17.56 -21.24
C ASP A 250 -23.86 -17.49 -20.84
N ARG A 251 -24.65 -16.83 -21.69
CA ARG A 251 -26.08 -16.59 -21.43
C ARG A 251 -26.89 -17.87 -21.45
N GLU A 252 -26.53 -18.83 -22.32
CA GLU A 252 -27.23 -20.10 -22.45
C GLU A 252 -27.13 -20.95 -21.17
N THR A 253 -25.93 -21.03 -20.57
CA THR A 253 -25.72 -21.73 -19.29
C THR A 253 -26.45 -21.02 -18.15
N GLN A 254 -26.48 -19.69 -18.14
CA GLN A 254 -27.24 -18.93 -17.16
C GLN A 254 -28.74 -19.21 -17.28
N ASP A 255 -29.30 -19.16 -18.49
CA ASP A 255 -30.71 -19.42 -18.74
C ASP A 255 -31.08 -20.85 -18.31
N ARG A 256 -30.24 -21.86 -18.64
CA ARG A 256 -30.42 -23.25 -18.19
C ARG A 256 -30.45 -23.42 -16.68
N ILE A 257 -29.68 -22.64 -15.92
CA ILE A 257 -29.69 -22.67 -14.46
C ILE A 257 -31.04 -22.21 -13.89
N PHE A 258 -31.71 -21.27 -14.56
CA PHE A 258 -33.00 -20.73 -14.12
C PHE A 258 -34.21 -21.51 -14.63
N GLU A 259 -34.02 -22.44 -15.56
CA GLU A 259 -35.08 -23.35 -15.98
C GLU A 259 -35.54 -24.22 -14.81
N VAL A 260 -36.86 -24.39 -14.72
CA VAL A 260 -37.50 -25.34 -13.80
C VAL A 260 -37.44 -26.72 -14.44
N THR A 261 -36.84 -27.68 -13.74
CA THR A 261 -36.68 -29.06 -14.22
C THR A 261 -36.88 -30.06 -13.10
N GLU A 262 -37.36 -31.25 -13.47
CA GLU A 262 -37.50 -32.41 -12.59
C GLU A 262 -36.19 -33.23 -12.50
N ARG A 263 -35.27 -33.05 -13.46
CA ARG A 263 -33.98 -33.74 -13.43
C ARG A 263 -33.14 -33.20 -12.27
N PRO A 264 -32.56 -34.06 -11.41
CA PRO A 264 -31.61 -33.62 -10.38
C PRO A 264 -30.48 -32.78 -10.94
N ARG A 265 -30.13 -31.69 -10.26
CA ARG A 265 -29.02 -30.80 -10.65
C ARG A 265 -28.08 -30.52 -9.49
N VAL A 266 -26.79 -30.40 -9.80
CA VAL A 266 -25.77 -29.90 -8.88
C VAL A 266 -25.08 -28.71 -9.54
N ILE A 267 -25.18 -27.54 -8.90
CA ILE A 267 -24.68 -26.28 -9.44
C ILE A 267 -23.51 -25.82 -8.58
N PHE A 268 -22.31 -25.83 -9.14
CA PHE A 268 -21.10 -25.34 -8.50
C PHE A 268 -20.97 -23.85 -8.75
N THR A 269 -20.94 -23.05 -7.68
CA THR A 269 -21.08 -21.60 -7.79
C THR A 269 -20.18 -20.83 -6.84
N THR A 270 -19.84 -19.60 -7.21
CA THR A 270 -19.26 -18.62 -6.28
C THR A 270 -20.36 -17.95 -5.44
N ASN A 271 -20.06 -16.85 -4.75
CA ASN A 271 -21.05 -16.02 -4.06
C ASN A 271 -22.11 -15.37 -5.01
N ILE A 272 -22.10 -15.68 -6.31
CA ILE A 272 -23.12 -15.24 -7.28
C ILE A 272 -24.53 -15.68 -6.88
N ALA A 273 -24.68 -16.92 -6.39
CA ALA A 273 -25.97 -17.46 -5.96
C ALA A 273 -26.36 -17.06 -4.52
N GLU A 274 -25.52 -16.30 -3.81
CA GLU A 274 -25.67 -16.06 -2.36
C GLU A 274 -26.82 -15.16 -1.96
N THR A 275 -27.05 -14.07 -2.70
CA THR A 275 -27.98 -12.98 -2.33
C THR A 275 -28.96 -12.69 -3.47
N SER A 276 -28.41 -12.47 -4.66
CA SER A 276 -29.04 -11.80 -5.80
C SER A 276 -29.85 -12.66 -6.77
N ILE A 277 -29.79 -14.00 -6.63
CA ILE A 277 -30.30 -14.93 -7.65
C ILE A 277 -31.16 -16.01 -7.00
N THR A 278 -32.33 -16.30 -7.60
CA THR A 278 -33.24 -17.36 -7.15
C THR A 278 -33.19 -18.53 -8.13
N VAL A 279 -32.44 -19.57 -7.76
CA VAL A 279 -32.48 -20.85 -8.46
C VAL A 279 -33.73 -21.62 -8.00
N PRO A 280 -34.55 -22.18 -8.91
CA PRO A 280 -35.73 -22.93 -8.53
C PRO A 280 -35.38 -24.27 -7.90
N ASN A 281 -36.26 -24.78 -7.03
CA ASN A 281 -36.24 -26.15 -6.50
C ASN A 281 -34.95 -26.54 -5.74
N VAL A 282 -34.27 -25.58 -5.10
CA VAL A 282 -33.09 -25.87 -4.29
C VAL A 282 -33.51 -26.63 -3.03
N THR A 283 -33.01 -27.85 -2.86
CA THR A 283 -33.21 -28.71 -1.68
C THR A 283 -31.95 -28.84 -0.84
N GLY A 284 -30.79 -28.73 -1.48
CA GLY A 284 -29.48 -28.94 -0.85
C GLY A 284 -28.56 -27.74 -1.02
N VAL A 285 -27.75 -27.47 0.01
CA VAL A 285 -26.62 -26.54 -0.06
C VAL A 285 -25.38 -27.24 0.48
N VAL A 286 -24.24 -27.07 -0.18
CA VAL A 286 -22.91 -27.43 0.32
C VAL A 286 -22.09 -26.15 0.36
N ASP A 287 -21.63 -25.74 1.53
CA ASP A 287 -20.88 -24.50 1.70
C ASP A 287 -19.44 -24.79 2.12
N SER A 288 -18.48 -24.33 1.31
CA SER A 288 -17.05 -24.44 1.63
C SER A 288 -16.59 -23.49 2.74
N GLY A 289 -17.39 -22.47 3.08
CA GLY A 289 -17.08 -21.52 4.15
C GLY A 289 -15.99 -20.51 3.78
N ILE A 290 -15.63 -20.44 2.50
CA ILE A 290 -14.58 -19.57 1.98
C ILE A 290 -15.06 -18.84 0.73
N GLU A 291 -14.42 -17.71 0.45
CA GLU A 291 -14.61 -16.96 -0.78
C GLU A 291 -13.30 -16.29 -1.23
N ARG A 292 -13.25 -15.89 -2.51
CA ARG A 292 -12.11 -15.16 -3.06
C ARG A 292 -12.49 -13.70 -3.23
N VAL A 293 -11.82 -12.83 -2.47
CA VAL A 293 -12.04 -11.38 -2.45
C VAL A 293 -10.83 -10.64 -2.99
N SER A 294 -11.08 -9.53 -3.69
CA SER A 294 -10.04 -8.58 -4.08
C SER A 294 -9.87 -7.56 -2.97
N LEU A 295 -8.66 -7.47 -2.41
CA LEU A 295 -8.33 -6.56 -1.33
C LEU A 295 -7.21 -5.62 -1.78
N TYR A 296 -7.31 -4.36 -1.41
CA TYR A 296 -6.21 -3.42 -1.55
C TYR A 296 -5.14 -3.67 -0.48
N ASP A 297 -3.89 -3.84 -0.91
CA ASP A 297 -2.74 -4.04 -0.02
C ASP A 297 -2.01 -2.70 0.20
N ASP A 298 -2.08 -2.17 1.43
CA ASP A 298 -1.52 -0.86 1.79
C ASP A 298 0.00 -0.77 1.61
N SER A 299 0.72 -1.85 1.90
CA SER A 299 2.18 -1.86 1.82
C SER A 299 2.68 -1.82 0.38
N GLU A 300 1.94 -2.49 -0.52
CA GLU A 300 2.36 -2.71 -1.89
C GLU A 300 1.62 -1.83 -2.91
N LYS A 301 0.57 -1.13 -2.47
CA LYS A 301 -0.31 -0.27 -3.28
C LYS A 301 -0.93 -0.99 -4.48
N VAL A 302 -1.26 -2.26 -4.33
CA VAL A 302 -1.85 -3.11 -5.39
C VAL A 302 -3.03 -3.91 -4.86
N ASN A 303 -3.95 -4.26 -5.76
CA ASN A 303 -5.02 -5.19 -5.46
C ASN A 303 -4.50 -6.63 -5.46
N VAL A 304 -4.85 -7.39 -4.42
CA VAL A 304 -4.50 -8.79 -4.25
C VAL A 304 -5.77 -9.63 -4.12
N LEU A 305 -5.81 -10.75 -4.84
CA LEU A 305 -6.88 -11.74 -4.65
C LEU A 305 -6.49 -12.65 -3.50
N ARG A 306 -7.30 -12.66 -2.43
CA ARG A 306 -7.11 -13.55 -1.28
C ARG A 306 -8.33 -14.44 -1.10
N THR A 307 -8.08 -15.71 -0.81
CA THR A 307 -9.14 -16.63 -0.34
C THR A 307 -9.26 -16.47 1.17
N LEU A 308 -10.42 -16.08 1.66
CA LEU A 308 -10.68 -15.86 3.08
C LEU A 308 -11.92 -16.65 3.55
N PRO A 309 -12.02 -16.96 4.85
CA PRO A 309 -13.26 -17.44 5.44
C PRO A 309 -14.38 -16.41 5.28
N ILE A 310 -15.61 -16.89 5.03
CA ILE A 310 -16.80 -16.03 4.99
C ILE A 310 -17.25 -15.63 6.39
N SER A 311 -18.13 -14.62 6.48
CA SER A 311 -18.82 -14.34 7.75
C SER A 311 -19.96 -15.33 8.01
N MET A 312 -20.38 -15.43 9.26
CA MET A 312 -21.58 -16.18 9.66
C MET A 312 -22.84 -15.66 8.97
N GLN A 313 -22.92 -14.35 8.74
CA GLN A 313 -24.03 -13.77 8.01
C GLN A 313 -24.09 -14.29 6.56
N ASN A 314 -22.94 -14.40 5.87
CA ASN A 314 -22.89 -15.03 4.55
C ASN A 314 -23.30 -16.51 4.61
N ALA A 315 -22.79 -17.26 5.59
CA ALA A 315 -23.12 -18.69 5.76
C ALA A 315 -24.62 -18.92 5.96
N ILE A 316 -25.29 -18.07 6.74
CA ILE A 316 -26.75 -18.12 6.96
C ILE A 316 -27.49 -17.86 5.65
N GLN A 317 -27.06 -16.88 4.85
CA GLN A 317 -27.69 -16.55 3.57
C GLN A 317 -27.53 -17.66 2.52
N ARG A 318 -26.34 -18.27 2.44
CA ARG A 318 -26.06 -19.44 1.61
C ARG A 318 -26.93 -20.61 2.00
N SER A 319 -26.97 -20.92 3.30
CA SER A 319 -27.78 -22.02 3.84
C SER A 319 -29.28 -21.79 3.58
N GLY A 320 -29.75 -20.55 3.72
CA GLY A 320 -31.15 -20.18 3.48
C GLY A 320 -31.64 -20.38 2.05
N ARG A 321 -30.75 -20.67 1.08
CA ARG A 321 -31.15 -20.93 -0.32
C ARG A 321 -31.97 -22.21 -0.46
N SER A 322 -31.75 -23.22 0.37
CA SER A 322 -32.53 -24.47 0.34
C SER A 322 -33.87 -24.40 1.09
N GLY A 323 -34.15 -23.32 1.82
CA GLY A 323 -35.40 -23.14 2.60
C GLY A 323 -36.44 -22.22 1.96
N ARG A 324 -36.36 -22.00 0.64
CA ARG A 324 -37.19 -21.00 -0.05
C ARG A 324 -38.54 -21.54 -0.50
N THR A 325 -38.56 -22.71 -1.11
CA THR A 325 -39.76 -23.30 -1.71
C THR A 325 -40.24 -24.55 -0.99
N GLN A 326 -39.37 -25.16 -0.17
CA GLN A 326 -39.63 -26.38 0.58
C GLN A 326 -38.59 -26.54 1.69
N ASN A 327 -38.75 -27.56 2.53
CA ASN A 327 -37.76 -27.92 3.55
C ASN A 327 -36.40 -28.24 2.90
N GLY A 328 -35.33 -27.69 3.46
CA GLY A 328 -33.98 -27.80 2.91
C GLY A 328 -32.97 -28.40 3.86
N CYS A 329 -31.80 -28.75 3.32
CA CYS A 329 -30.61 -29.08 4.10
C CYS A 329 -29.40 -28.29 3.60
N ALA A 330 -28.52 -27.90 4.52
CA ALA A 330 -27.24 -27.27 4.21
C ALA A 330 -26.11 -27.99 4.95
N ILE A 331 -25.12 -28.48 4.20
CA ILE A 331 -23.89 -29.06 4.74
C ILE A 331 -22.81 -27.99 4.71
N ARG A 332 -22.33 -27.62 5.89
CA ARG A 332 -21.23 -26.68 6.10
C ARG A 332 -19.94 -27.49 6.23
N LEU A 333 -18.96 -27.25 5.37
CA LEU A 333 -17.72 -28.02 5.35
C LEU A 333 -16.76 -27.64 6.49
N TRP A 334 -17.25 -27.17 7.62
CA TRP A 334 -16.45 -26.81 8.80
C TRP A 334 -17.10 -27.31 10.09
N SER A 335 -16.30 -27.44 11.14
CA SER A 335 -16.78 -27.84 12.47
C SER A 335 -17.49 -26.70 13.20
N GLU A 336 -18.40 -27.03 14.12
CA GLU A 336 -19.05 -26.03 15.00
C GLU A 336 -18.04 -25.21 15.82
N GLU A 337 -16.89 -25.78 16.17
CA GLU A 337 -15.83 -25.04 16.86
C GLU A 337 -15.21 -23.97 15.97
N SER A 338 -15.00 -24.28 14.68
CA SER A 338 -14.48 -23.31 13.69
C SER A 338 -15.49 -22.20 13.45
N GLU A 339 -16.78 -22.53 13.47
CA GLU A 339 -17.89 -21.59 13.30
C GLU A 339 -17.84 -20.44 14.33
N LYS A 340 -17.51 -20.74 15.59
CA LYS A 340 -17.37 -19.74 16.67
C LYS A 340 -16.24 -18.72 16.42
N ARG A 341 -15.27 -19.06 15.56
CA ARG A 341 -14.14 -18.17 15.20
C ARG A 341 -14.40 -17.39 13.91
N MET A 342 -15.51 -17.66 13.21
CA MET A 342 -15.85 -16.92 11.99
C MET A 342 -16.28 -15.49 12.32
N PRO A 343 -15.97 -14.51 11.44
CA PRO A 343 -16.51 -13.16 11.55
C PRO A 343 -18.05 -13.20 11.61
N GLN A 344 -18.66 -12.40 12.49
CA GLN A 344 -20.12 -12.44 12.66
C GLN A 344 -20.86 -11.54 11.65
N GLY A 345 -20.34 -10.35 11.36
CA GLY A 345 -20.94 -9.39 10.43
C GLY A 345 -20.20 -9.32 9.10
N ILE A 346 -20.85 -8.74 8.09
CA ILE A 346 -20.24 -8.46 6.78
C ILE A 346 -19.22 -7.33 6.91
N VAL A 347 -18.05 -7.53 6.30
CA VAL A 347 -16.99 -6.52 6.25
C VAL A 347 -17.31 -5.51 5.14
N PRO A 348 -17.48 -4.21 5.45
CA PRO A 348 -17.77 -3.20 4.44
C PRO A 348 -16.66 -3.06 3.39
N GLU A 349 -17.05 -2.89 2.13
CA GLU A 349 -16.12 -2.78 1.00
C GLU A 349 -15.21 -1.55 1.10
N VAL A 350 -15.67 -0.47 1.74
CA VAL A 350 -14.87 0.73 2.01
C VAL A 350 -13.57 0.44 2.78
N LEU A 351 -13.53 -0.64 3.57
CA LEU A 351 -12.34 -1.09 4.29
C LEU A 351 -11.41 -1.96 3.43
N GLN A 352 -11.81 -2.31 2.21
CA GLN A 352 -11.14 -3.28 1.35
C GLN A 352 -10.63 -2.69 0.03
N ILE A 353 -11.06 -1.48 -0.34
CA ILE A 353 -10.71 -0.82 -1.60
C ILE A 353 -9.68 0.30 -1.43
N GLU A 354 -9.12 0.71 -2.57
CA GLU A 354 -8.42 1.99 -2.72
C GLU A 354 -9.49 3.11 -2.83
N PRO A 355 -9.48 4.15 -1.98
CA PRO A 355 -10.61 5.06 -1.83
C PRO A 355 -10.60 6.29 -2.76
N SER A 356 -9.63 6.48 -3.66
CA SER A 356 -9.54 7.71 -4.48
C SER A 356 -10.80 7.98 -5.32
N GLU A 357 -11.37 6.95 -5.96
CA GLU A 357 -12.63 7.09 -6.71
C GLU A 357 -13.79 7.52 -5.77
N LEU A 358 -13.91 6.86 -4.62
CA LEU A 358 -14.96 7.12 -3.63
C LEU A 358 -14.86 8.54 -3.06
N LEU A 359 -13.65 9.00 -2.74
CA LEU A 359 -13.38 10.34 -2.19
C LEU A 359 -13.72 11.44 -3.20
N LEU A 360 -13.34 11.27 -4.47
CA LEU A 360 -13.70 12.24 -5.51
C LEU A 360 -15.22 12.30 -5.72
N GLN A 361 -15.90 11.15 -5.72
CA GLN A 361 -17.36 11.08 -5.81
C GLN A 361 -18.04 11.73 -4.60
N LYS A 362 -17.52 11.48 -3.38
CA LYS A 362 -17.99 12.14 -2.15
C LYS A 362 -17.86 13.65 -2.24
N ALA A 363 -16.68 14.16 -2.62
CA ALA A 363 -16.44 15.60 -2.75
C ALA A 363 -17.35 16.24 -3.82
N ALA A 364 -17.60 15.54 -4.92
CA ALA A 364 -18.54 15.99 -5.96
C ALA A 364 -19.99 16.06 -5.48
N LEU A 365 -20.43 15.12 -4.63
CA LEU A 365 -21.75 15.16 -4.01
C LEU A 365 -21.85 16.29 -2.98
N GLU A 366 -20.78 16.55 -2.23
CA GLU A 366 -20.69 17.67 -1.30
C GLU A 366 -20.80 19.01 -2.05
N ASP A 367 -20.19 19.13 -3.23
CA ASP A 367 -20.21 20.36 -4.05
C ASP A 367 -21.47 20.54 -4.92
N LEU A 368 -22.48 19.67 -4.83
CA LEU A 368 -23.74 19.88 -5.57
C LEU A 368 -24.32 21.26 -5.20
N GLY A 369 -24.23 22.23 -6.13
CA GLY A 369 -24.52 23.65 -5.86
C GLY A 369 -25.92 23.94 -5.27
N GLU A 370 -26.11 25.17 -4.79
CA GLU A 370 -27.28 25.60 -3.98
C GLU A 370 -28.65 25.22 -4.58
N GLU A 371 -28.85 25.35 -5.90
CA GLU A 371 -30.11 24.97 -6.56
C GLU A 371 -30.40 23.46 -6.44
N ARG A 372 -29.37 22.62 -6.49
CA ARG A 372 -29.51 21.16 -6.38
C ARG A 372 -29.66 20.73 -4.92
N ARG A 373 -28.94 21.37 -4.00
CA ARG A 373 -29.20 21.28 -2.57
C ARG A 373 -30.62 21.69 -2.22
N SER A 374 -31.20 22.70 -2.87
CA SER A 374 -32.60 23.10 -2.62
C SER A 374 -33.64 22.07 -3.08
N ARG A 375 -33.33 21.24 -4.08
CA ARG A 375 -34.20 20.12 -4.52
C ARG A 375 -34.15 18.94 -3.55
N ILE A 376 -33.01 18.76 -2.89
CA ILE A 376 -32.77 17.69 -1.91
C ILE A 376 -33.09 18.18 -0.48
N LYS A 377 -33.17 19.52 -0.28
CA LYS A 377 -33.27 20.26 0.98
C LYS A 377 -32.48 19.57 2.09
N SER A 378 -31.16 19.71 2.07
CA SER A 378 -30.35 19.27 3.20
C SER A 378 -30.07 20.47 4.11
N GLY A 379 -30.48 20.36 5.36
CA GLY A 379 -29.84 21.07 6.47
C GLY A 379 -28.45 20.49 6.78
N MET A 380 -27.77 19.89 5.79
CA MET A 380 -26.40 19.38 5.92
C MET A 380 -25.47 20.59 5.83
N THR A 381 -25.27 21.24 6.97
CA THR A 381 -24.13 22.16 7.18
C THR A 381 -22.83 21.37 7.38
N ASP A 382 -22.94 20.11 7.80
CA ASP A 382 -21.83 19.20 8.00
C ASP A 382 -21.72 18.24 6.79
N GLY A 383 -20.49 17.95 6.36
CA GLY A 383 -20.20 17.11 5.18
C GLY A 383 -20.80 15.70 5.23
N ILE A 384 -20.62 14.94 4.15
CA ILE A 384 -21.12 13.56 4.04
C ILE A 384 -20.29 12.65 4.96
N VAL A 385 -20.91 12.11 6.00
CA VAL A 385 -20.28 11.13 6.91
C VAL A 385 -20.73 9.72 6.54
N LEU A 386 -19.79 8.90 6.08
CA LEU A 386 -20.04 7.48 5.74
C LEU A 386 -20.40 6.66 7.00
N PRO A 387 -21.21 5.59 6.87
CA PRO A 387 -21.52 4.70 7.99
C PRO A 387 -20.29 4.03 8.58
N THR A 388 -19.30 3.73 7.74
CA THR A 388 -18.00 3.21 8.13
C THR A 388 -16.92 4.15 7.60
N ALA A 389 -16.08 4.64 8.50
CA ALA A 389 -14.97 5.53 8.14
C ALA A 389 -13.94 4.79 7.27
N ILE A 390 -13.36 5.52 6.33
CA ILE A 390 -12.19 5.06 5.57
C ILE A 390 -11.00 5.02 6.54
N PRO A 391 -10.10 4.02 6.46
CA PRO A 391 -8.90 4.02 7.28
C PRO A 391 -8.06 5.29 7.04
N GLU A 392 -7.73 6.02 8.11
CA GLU A 392 -7.11 7.36 8.05
C GLU A 392 -5.87 7.42 7.16
N ALA A 393 -4.98 6.42 7.24
CA ALA A 393 -3.77 6.35 6.41
C ALA A 393 -4.10 6.24 4.90
N ARG A 394 -5.14 5.49 4.55
CA ARG A 394 -5.61 5.36 3.16
C ARG A 394 -6.26 6.63 2.66
N GLU A 395 -7.10 7.24 3.49
CA GLU A 395 -7.77 8.50 3.17
C GLU A 395 -6.75 9.61 2.91
N LYS A 396 -5.73 9.77 3.77
CA LYS A 396 -4.63 10.73 3.55
C LYS A 396 -3.88 10.47 2.24
N THR A 397 -3.54 9.22 1.97
CA THR A 397 -2.79 8.83 0.76
C THR A 397 -3.58 9.13 -0.52
N ALA A 398 -4.86 8.76 -0.54
CA ALA A 398 -5.74 8.99 -1.67
C ALA A 398 -6.06 10.48 -1.87
N THR A 399 -6.28 11.23 -0.78
CA THR A 399 -6.49 12.68 -0.84
C THR A 399 -5.27 13.38 -1.43
N ALA A 400 -4.06 13.05 -0.95
CA ALA A 400 -2.81 13.60 -1.49
C ALA A 400 -2.61 13.26 -2.98
N LEU A 401 -3.05 12.08 -3.44
CA LEU A 401 -3.01 11.72 -4.85
C LEU A 401 -3.97 12.59 -5.68
N LEU A 402 -5.20 12.79 -5.21
CA LEU A 402 -6.19 13.62 -5.89
C LEU A 402 -5.78 15.10 -5.92
N GLU A 403 -5.17 15.60 -4.85
CA GLU A 403 -4.60 16.95 -4.78
C GLU A 403 -3.41 17.11 -5.73
N LYS A 404 -2.51 16.11 -5.78
CA LYS A 404 -1.41 16.07 -6.76
C LYS A 404 -1.92 16.11 -8.20
N PHE A 405 -3.05 15.47 -8.48
CA PHE A 405 -3.70 15.52 -9.79
C PHE A 405 -4.56 16.78 -10.02
N GLY A 406 -4.60 17.70 -9.05
CA GLY A 406 -5.38 18.93 -9.13
C GLY A 406 -6.89 18.70 -9.16
N MET A 407 -7.37 17.52 -8.75
CA MET A 407 -8.80 17.18 -8.70
C MET A 407 -9.45 17.60 -7.37
N LEU A 408 -8.66 17.66 -6.30
CA LEU A 408 -9.04 18.22 -5.01
C LEU A 408 -8.11 19.38 -4.62
N GLN A 409 -8.58 20.24 -3.73
CA GLN A 409 -7.81 21.27 -3.05
C GLN A 409 -8.38 21.45 -1.63
N ASP A 410 -7.57 21.22 -0.60
CA ASP A 410 -7.98 21.30 0.81
C ASP A 410 -9.23 20.44 1.11
N GLY A 411 -9.31 19.26 0.48
CA GLY A 411 -10.45 18.35 0.55
C GLY A 411 -11.69 18.75 -0.28
N ALA A 412 -11.74 19.95 -0.86
CA ALA A 412 -12.82 20.39 -1.75
C ALA A 412 -12.53 19.98 -3.21
N ILE A 413 -13.58 19.70 -3.98
CA ILE A 413 -13.44 19.34 -5.40
C ILE A 413 -13.12 20.57 -6.27
N THR A 414 -12.18 20.41 -7.21
CA THR A 414 -11.82 21.47 -8.15
C THR A 414 -12.67 21.40 -9.44
N ALA A 415 -12.56 22.43 -10.29
CA ALA A 415 -13.16 22.39 -11.63
C ALA A 415 -12.65 21.21 -12.49
N LEU A 416 -11.37 20.84 -12.34
CA LEU A 416 -10.81 19.66 -13.00
C LEU A 416 -11.40 18.37 -12.43
N GLY A 417 -11.54 18.26 -11.10
CA GLY A 417 -12.20 17.14 -10.44
C GLY A 417 -13.65 16.96 -10.89
N LEU A 418 -14.42 18.05 -10.99
CA LEU A 418 -15.78 18.03 -11.53
C LEU A 418 -15.82 17.60 -13.00
N LYS A 419 -14.86 18.04 -13.82
CA LYS A 419 -14.74 17.59 -15.21
C LYS A 419 -14.39 16.09 -15.28
N ALA A 420 -13.51 15.60 -14.40
CA ALA A 420 -13.13 14.20 -14.29
C ALA A 420 -14.33 13.30 -13.94
N ILE A 421 -15.17 13.71 -12.99
CA ILE A 421 -16.42 13.00 -12.64
C ILE A 421 -17.38 12.89 -13.82
N ARG A 422 -17.38 13.86 -14.75
CA ARG A 422 -18.25 13.85 -15.94
C ARG A 422 -17.72 13.00 -17.10
N THR A 423 -16.53 12.42 -16.96
CA THR A 423 -15.97 11.55 -17.99
C THR A 423 -16.68 10.20 -18.00
N PRO A 424 -16.68 9.47 -19.12
CA PRO A 424 -17.33 8.14 -19.20
C PRO A 424 -16.60 7.05 -18.41
N VAL A 425 -15.48 7.35 -17.74
CA VAL A 425 -14.66 6.39 -16.99
C VAL A 425 -14.53 6.86 -15.55
N SER A 426 -14.45 5.91 -14.62
CA SER A 426 -14.38 6.22 -13.19
C SER A 426 -12.97 6.12 -12.61
N SER A 427 -12.07 5.44 -13.33
CA SER A 427 -10.65 5.35 -12.94
C SER A 427 -10.00 6.73 -12.94
N ILE A 428 -9.48 7.15 -11.79
CA ILE A 428 -8.86 8.47 -11.57
C ILE A 428 -7.80 8.83 -12.63
N PRO A 429 -6.79 7.98 -12.93
CA PRO A 429 -5.82 8.25 -14.00
C PRO A 429 -6.44 8.47 -15.38
N LEU A 430 -7.46 7.68 -15.74
CA LEU A 430 -8.09 7.78 -17.06
C LEU A 430 -8.98 9.01 -17.16
N ALA A 431 -9.71 9.32 -16.08
CA ALA A 431 -10.53 10.50 -15.96
C ALA A 431 -9.66 11.78 -16.02
N LEU A 432 -8.45 11.77 -15.43
CA LEU A 432 -7.50 12.86 -15.53
C LEU A 432 -7.12 13.16 -16.98
N LEU A 433 -6.79 12.14 -17.78
CA LEU A 433 -6.43 12.32 -19.20
C LEU A 433 -7.57 12.94 -20.00
N LEU A 434 -8.78 12.42 -19.81
CA LEU A 434 -9.98 12.90 -20.51
C LEU A 434 -10.39 14.31 -20.06
N ALA A 435 -10.23 14.62 -18.77
CA ALA A 435 -10.55 15.93 -18.22
C ALA A 435 -9.50 16.98 -18.59
N SER A 436 -8.23 16.59 -18.75
CA SER A 436 -7.16 17.51 -19.13
C SER A 436 -7.16 17.83 -20.63
N ALA A 437 -7.78 16.98 -21.46
CA ALA A 437 -7.92 17.21 -22.90
C ALA A 437 -8.67 18.53 -23.20
N GLN A 438 -8.08 19.34 -24.06
CA GLN A 438 -8.61 20.62 -24.52
C GLN A 438 -9.24 20.49 -25.91
N SER A 439 -8.69 19.61 -26.74
CA SER A 439 -9.10 19.42 -28.13
C SER A 439 -9.31 17.95 -28.46
N LYS A 440 -10.00 17.68 -29.59
CA LYS A 440 -10.11 16.32 -30.15
C LYS A 440 -8.75 15.70 -30.46
N ALA A 441 -7.76 16.54 -30.76
CA ALA A 441 -6.45 16.13 -31.19
C ALA A 441 -5.63 15.52 -30.03
N ASP A 442 -5.99 15.84 -28.78
CA ASP A 442 -5.37 15.29 -27.55
C ASP A 442 -5.85 13.86 -27.27
N LEU A 443 -6.95 13.44 -27.88
CA LEU A 443 -7.59 12.13 -27.69
C LEU A 443 -7.66 11.36 -29.02
N PRO A 444 -6.51 10.95 -29.58
CA PRO A 444 -6.48 10.17 -30.81
C PRO A 444 -7.21 8.84 -30.61
N ASP A 445 -7.74 8.28 -31.70
CA ASP A 445 -8.53 7.04 -31.67
C ASP A 445 -7.75 5.86 -31.04
N LEU A 446 -6.42 5.80 -31.24
CA LEU A 446 -5.57 4.78 -30.63
C LEU A 446 -5.56 4.89 -29.10
N LEU A 447 -5.43 6.11 -28.56
CA LEU A 447 -5.53 6.34 -27.12
C LEU A 447 -6.93 5.98 -26.61
N LEU A 448 -8.01 6.39 -27.29
CA LEU A 448 -9.36 6.04 -26.86
C LEU A 448 -9.60 4.53 -26.83
N ALA A 449 -9.09 3.79 -27.82
CA ALA A 449 -9.14 2.33 -27.83
C ALA A 449 -8.33 1.72 -26.68
N ALA A 450 -7.14 2.27 -26.38
CA ALA A 450 -6.34 1.85 -25.22
C ALA A 450 -7.07 2.09 -23.89
N LEU A 451 -7.65 3.29 -23.70
CA LEU A 451 -8.42 3.65 -22.52
C LEU A 451 -9.64 2.71 -22.33
N ALA A 452 -10.34 2.35 -23.42
CA ALA A 452 -11.46 1.43 -23.38
C ALA A 452 -11.04 0.03 -22.89
N TRP A 453 -9.88 -0.47 -23.34
CA TRP A 453 -9.32 -1.74 -22.88
C TRP A 453 -8.87 -1.70 -21.41
N ILE A 454 -8.22 -0.62 -20.98
CA ILE A 454 -7.80 -0.46 -19.58
C ILE A 454 -9.02 -0.43 -18.66
N HIS A 455 -10.08 0.29 -19.04
CA HIS A 455 -11.28 0.47 -18.21
C HIS A 455 -12.25 -0.73 -18.23
N SER A 456 -12.43 -1.38 -19.38
CA SER A 456 -13.49 -2.39 -19.58
C SER A 456 -12.98 -3.75 -20.06
N GLY A 457 -11.69 -3.90 -20.30
CA GLY A 457 -11.08 -5.15 -20.74
C GLY A 457 -10.73 -6.12 -19.61
N THR A 458 -10.90 -5.75 -18.33
CA THR A 458 -10.38 -6.49 -17.17
C THR A 458 -10.75 -7.97 -17.17
N GLU A 459 -12.02 -8.31 -17.41
CA GLU A 459 -12.48 -9.70 -17.38
C GLU A 459 -11.85 -10.54 -18.51
N PHE A 460 -11.75 -9.96 -19.70
CA PHE A 460 -11.07 -10.57 -20.84
C PHE A 460 -9.59 -10.81 -20.54
N LEU A 461 -8.92 -9.80 -19.98
CA LEU A 461 -7.50 -9.84 -19.64
C LEU A 461 -7.19 -10.82 -18.49
N GLN A 462 -8.11 -10.98 -17.53
CA GLN A 462 -7.96 -11.97 -16.46
C GLN A 462 -7.99 -13.41 -16.96
N LYS A 463 -8.74 -13.68 -18.04
CA LYS A 463 -8.79 -15.00 -18.71
C LYS A 463 -7.55 -15.26 -19.58
N ALA A 464 -6.71 -14.25 -19.82
CA ALA A 464 -5.54 -14.37 -20.67
C ALA A 464 -4.43 -15.21 -20.03
N LYS A 465 -3.87 -16.13 -20.82
CA LYS A 465 -2.68 -16.92 -20.43
C LYS A 465 -1.40 -16.10 -20.51
N VAL A 466 -1.34 -15.16 -21.46
CA VAL A 466 -0.17 -14.33 -21.77
C VAL A 466 -0.56 -12.86 -21.64
N ALA A 467 0.40 -12.01 -21.29
CA ALA A 467 0.22 -10.57 -21.24
C ALA A 467 -0.02 -9.99 -22.64
N TYR A 468 -0.91 -9.01 -22.75
CA TYR A 468 -1.15 -8.29 -23.99
C TYR A 468 -0.42 -6.94 -24.01
N ASP A 469 0.13 -6.60 -25.18
CA ASP A 469 0.49 -5.24 -25.51
C ASP A 469 -0.77 -4.42 -25.85
N ILE A 470 -0.97 -3.33 -25.12
CA ILE A 470 -2.11 -2.42 -25.28
C ILE A 470 -2.12 -1.72 -26.64
N LEU A 471 -0.95 -1.41 -27.24
CA LEU A 471 -0.87 -0.71 -28.51
C LEU A 471 -1.32 -1.63 -29.65
N THR A 472 -0.87 -2.88 -29.61
CA THR A 472 -1.34 -3.93 -30.53
C THR A 472 -2.84 -4.16 -30.36
N LEU A 473 -3.34 -4.32 -29.13
CA LEU A 473 -4.77 -4.49 -28.85
C LEU A 473 -5.62 -3.33 -29.36
N ALA A 474 -5.19 -2.10 -29.10
CA ALA A 474 -5.89 -0.89 -29.54
C ALA A 474 -5.88 -0.78 -31.07
N SER A 475 -4.77 -1.08 -31.72
CA SER A 475 -4.65 -1.07 -33.18
C SER A 475 -5.56 -2.11 -33.84
N ASP A 476 -5.56 -3.35 -33.34
CA ASP A 476 -6.42 -4.44 -33.82
C ASP A 476 -7.92 -4.12 -33.67
N THR A 477 -8.27 -3.43 -32.59
CA THR A 477 -9.63 -2.95 -32.33
C THR A 477 -10.07 -1.94 -33.37
N LEU A 478 -9.18 -1.02 -33.77
CA LEU A 478 -9.47 0.02 -34.76
C LEU A 478 -9.51 -0.54 -36.19
N SER A 479 -8.63 -1.49 -36.51
CA SER A 479 -8.59 -2.15 -37.82
C SER A 479 -9.67 -3.23 -38.01
N LYS A 480 -10.42 -3.57 -36.94
CA LYS A 480 -11.40 -4.67 -36.90
C LYS A 480 -10.77 -6.05 -37.19
N ASN A 481 -9.49 -6.20 -36.88
CA ASN A 481 -8.76 -7.47 -37.04
C ASN A 481 -9.04 -8.46 -35.90
N ARG A 482 -9.80 -8.06 -34.89
CA ARG A 482 -10.10 -8.88 -33.71
C ARG A 482 -11.56 -8.71 -33.29
N ASP A 483 -12.11 -9.79 -32.74
CA ASP A 483 -13.37 -9.71 -32.01
C ASP A 483 -13.17 -8.99 -30.67
N VAL A 484 -13.89 -7.89 -30.49
CA VAL A 484 -13.71 -6.96 -29.37
C VAL A 484 -14.86 -7.18 -28.39
N PRO A 485 -14.60 -7.38 -27.08
CA PRO A 485 -15.66 -7.51 -26.09
C PRO A 485 -16.69 -6.38 -26.19
N ARG A 486 -17.97 -6.70 -25.98
CA ARG A 486 -19.07 -5.75 -26.08
C ARG A 486 -18.86 -4.56 -25.15
N GLU A 487 -18.31 -4.81 -23.96
CA GLU A 487 -18.01 -3.82 -22.93
C GLU A 487 -16.97 -2.80 -23.42
N VAL A 488 -15.89 -3.29 -24.04
CA VAL A 488 -14.82 -2.44 -24.59
C VAL A 488 -15.35 -1.62 -25.77
N SER A 489 -16.12 -2.25 -26.67
CA SER A 489 -16.75 -1.57 -27.80
C SER A 489 -17.71 -0.46 -27.37
N PHE A 490 -18.48 -0.70 -26.31
CA PHE A 490 -19.39 0.28 -25.73
C PHE A 490 -18.63 1.45 -25.10
N THR A 491 -17.61 1.18 -24.28
CA THR A 491 -16.78 2.21 -23.64
C THR A 491 -16.05 3.05 -24.70
N LEU A 492 -15.51 2.42 -25.76
CA LEU A 492 -14.88 3.14 -26.87
C LEU A 492 -15.86 4.10 -27.56
N ARG A 493 -17.13 3.71 -27.73
CA ARG A 493 -18.16 4.60 -28.27
C ARG A 493 -18.40 5.79 -27.35
N GLN A 494 -18.58 5.55 -26.04
CA GLN A 494 -18.76 6.65 -25.06
C GLN A 494 -17.57 7.61 -25.04
N LEU A 495 -16.35 7.09 -25.15
CA LEU A 495 -15.13 7.89 -25.22
C LEU A 495 -15.07 8.74 -26.49
N ARG A 496 -15.49 8.20 -27.64
CA ARG A 496 -15.62 8.95 -28.90
C ARG A 496 -16.68 10.03 -28.79
N ASP A 497 -17.85 9.71 -28.26
CA ASP A 497 -18.94 10.68 -28.03
C ASP A 497 -18.48 11.82 -27.11
N TYR A 498 -17.75 11.50 -26.04
CA TYR A 498 -17.13 12.49 -25.14
C TYR A 498 -16.13 13.39 -25.87
N ARG A 499 -15.18 12.80 -26.62
CA ARG A 499 -14.23 13.57 -27.44
C ARG A 499 -14.97 14.46 -28.45
N ASP A 500 -16.04 13.96 -29.05
CA ASP A 500 -16.74 14.69 -30.10
C ASP A 500 -17.51 15.90 -29.58
N GLY A 501 -17.83 15.91 -28.28
CA GLY A 501 -18.34 17.08 -27.55
C GLY A 501 -17.28 18.14 -27.19
N LEU A 502 -15.97 17.87 -27.36
CA LEU A 502 -14.92 18.87 -27.18
C LEU A 502 -14.92 19.87 -28.35
N LYS A 503 -14.65 21.14 -28.03
CA LYS A 503 -14.54 22.21 -29.04
C LYS A 503 -13.36 21.91 -29.98
N GLN A 504 -13.53 22.18 -31.28
CA GLN A 504 -12.42 22.16 -32.23
C GLN A 504 -11.57 23.42 -32.00
N ASP A 505 -10.26 23.23 -31.86
CA ASP A 505 -9.29 24.31 -31.94
C ASP A 505 -8.54 24.19 -33.29
N PRO A 506 -8.66 25.16 -34.21
CA PRO A 506 -8.04 25.08 -35.54
C PRO A 506 -6.50 25.17 -35.55
N SER A 507 -5.85 25.52 -34.43
CA SER A 507 -4.44 25.99 -34.45
C SER A 507 -3.36 25.00 -34.01
N THR A 508 -3.64 23.73 -33.73
CA THR A 508 -2.61 22.78 -33.23
C THR A 508 -2.26 21.68 -34.23
N ALA A 509 -1.65 22.08 -35.35
CA ALA A 509 -0.90 21.18 -36.22
C ALA A 509 0.61 21.35 -35.95
N GLN A 510 1.07 21.03 -34.74
CA GLN A 510 2.50 20.85 -34.49
C GLN A 510 2.91 19.42 -34.86
N GLN A 511 4.13 19.27 -35.41
CA GLN A 511 4.74 18.00 -35.80
C GLN A 511 4.61 16.98 -34.67
N ARG A 512 3.77 15.96 -34.90
CA ARG A 512 3.58 14.85 -33.96
C ARG A 512 4.62 13.78 -34.20
N CYS A 513 5.10 13.17 -33.11
CA CYS A 513 5.77 11.88 -33.14
C CYS A 513 4.82 10.79 -33.69
N SER A 514 5.24 9.53 -33.71
CA SER A 514 4.34 8.44 -34.10
C SER A 514 3.10 8.43 -33.19
N ALA A 515 1.91 8.11 -33.73
CA ALA A 515 0.66 8.08 -32.94
C ALA A 515 0.72 7.10 -31.75
N GLN A 516 1.61 6.10 -31.83
CA GLN A 516 1.92 5.16 -30.75
C GLN A 516 2.70 5.84 -29.63
N ASP A 517 3.73 6.63 -29.94
CA ASP A 517 4.54 7.35 -28.94
C ASP A 517 3.69 8.36 -28.15
N ASP A 518 2.84 9.11 -28.83
CA ASP A 518 1.93 10.07 -28.18
C ASP A 518 0.96 9.36 -27.21
N THR A 519 0.48 8.18 -27.60
CA THR A 519 -0.39 7.33 -26.77
C THR A 519 0.36 6.85 -25.53
N VAL A 520 1.58 6.34 -25.69
CA VAL A 520 2.41 5.86 -24.57
C VAL A 520 2.80 7.01 -23.64
N ARG A 521 3.17 8.18 -24.15
CA ARG A 521 3.45 9.39 -23.33
C ARG A 521 2.24 9.81 -22.51
N SER A 522 1.04 9.75 -23.10
CA SER A 522 -0.21 10.05 -22.39
C SER A 522 -0.47 9.03 -21.26
N LEU A 523 -0.31 7.73 -21.54
CA LEU A 523 -0.47 6.70 -20.52
C LEU A 523 0.59 6.79 -19.42
N LEU A 524 1.84 7.14 -19.75
CA LEU A 524 2.91 7.37 -18.78
C LEU A 524 2.59 8.50 -17.81
N LYS A 525 2.02 9.61 -18.30
CA LYS A 525 1.57 10.72 -17.44
C LYS A 525 0.45 10.30 -16.48
N ALA A 526 -0.43 9.40 -16.92
CA ALA A 526 -1.53 8.92 -16.08
C ALA A 526 -1.10 7.86 -15.06
N PHE A 527 -0.11 7.03 -15.40
CA PHE A 527 0.34 5.89 -14.60
C PHE A 527 1.85 5.93 -14.29
N PRO A 528 2.39 7.03 -13.74
CA PRO A 528 3.83 7.18 -13.55
C PRO A 528 4.41 6.13 -12.59
N ASP A 529 3.63 5.71 -11.61
CA ASP A 529 3.96 4.69 -10.59
C ASP A 529 3.99 3.26 -11.14
N ARG A 530 3.49 3.05 -12.37
CA ARG A 530 3.42 1.72 -13.02
C ARG A 530 4.49 1.50 -14.07
N LEU A 531 5.46 2.42 -14.19
CA LEU A 531 6.64 2.25 -15.02
C LEU A 531 7.55 1.17 -14.41
N ALA A 532 7.84 0.13 -15.18
CA ALA A 532 8.77 -0.92 -14.81
C ALA A 532 9.97 -0.95 -15.76
N THR A 533 11.17 -0.90 -15.19
CA THR A 533 12.44 -0.86 -15.93
C THR A 533 13.19 -2.19 -15.83
N PRO A 534 14.09 -2.52 -16.76
CA PRO A 534 14.86 -3.77 -16.73
C PRO A 534 15.67 -3.97 -15.46
N SER A 535 15.63 -5.19 -14.93
CA SER A 535 16.47 -5.67 -13.83
C SER A 535 16.81 -7.14 -14.05
N GLY A 536 17.87 -7.41 -14.83
CA GLY A 536 18.24 -8.77 -15.25
C GLY A 536 17.22 -9.35 -16.23
N ASN A 537 16.66 -10.53 -15.92
CA ASN A 537 15.63 -11.19 -16.74
C ASN A 537 14.20 -10.84 -16.32
N ALA A 538 14.01 -9.71 -15.65
CA ALA A 538 12.72 -9.25 -15.16
C ALA A 538 12.63 -7.72 -15.24
N TYR A 539 11.44 -7.18 -15.01
CA TYR A 539 11.21 -5.74 -14.84
C TYR A 539 10.99 -5.44 -13.36
N LYS A 540 11.34 -4.23 -12.93
CA LYS A 540 11.15 -3.76 -11.57
C LYS A 540 10.39 -2.46 -11.54
N LEU A 541 9.35 -2.38 -10.72
CA LEU A 541 8.63 -1.15 -10.41
C LEU A 541 9.41 -0.33 -9.37
N ALA A 542 9.06 0.96 -9.23
CA ALA A 542 9.64 1.85 -8.22
C ALA A 542 9.47 1.32 -6.77
N ASN A 543 8.37 0.61 -6.50
CA ASN A 543 8.11 -0.05 -5.22
C ASN A 543 8.84 -1.40 -5.04
N GLN A 544 9.84 -1.70 -5.87
CA GLN A 544 10.67 -2.91 -5.85
C GLN A 544 9.94 -4.21 -6.25
N ASN A 545 8.65 -4.16 -6.58
CA ASN A 545 7.94 -5.31 -7.11
C ASN A 545 8.52 -5.74 -8.47
N VAL A 546 8.61 -7.04 -8.65
CA VAL A 546 9.23 -7.70 -9.79
C VAL A 546 8.14 -8.23 -10.73
N ILE A 547 8.30 -7.96 -12.02
CA ILE A 547 7.42 -8.44 -13.08
C ILE A 547 8.24 -9.33 -14.01
N ARG A 548 7.80 -10.57 -14.21
CA ARG A 548 8.34 -11.45 -15.25
C ARG A 548 7.36 -11.50 -16.41
N LEU A 549 7.72 -10.84 -17.50
CA LEU A 549 6.91 -10.81 -18.70
C LEU A 549 7.27 -12.01 -19.60
N GLN A 550 6.29 -12.85 -19.93
CA GLN A 550 6.47 -13.97 -20.85
C GLN A 550 6.05 -13.55 -22.26
N VAL A 551 6.94 -12.90 -22.99
CA VAL A 551 6.72 -12.46 -24.37
C VAL A 551 7.90 -12.89 -25.26
N ALA A 552 7.65 -13.07 -26.55
CA ALA A 552 8.68 -13.53 -27.50
C ALA A 552 9.84 -12.54 -27.61
N GLU A 553 9.52 -11.25 -27.69
CA GLU A 553 10.48 -10.14 -27.73
C GLU A 553 10.16 -9.16 -26.59
N PRO A 554 10.96 -9.16 -25.50
CA PRO A 554 10.73 -8.25 -24.38
C PRO A 554 11.07 -6.81 -24.76
N PRO A 555 10.17 -5.84 -24.54
CA PRO A 555 10.47 -4.42 -24.77
C PRO A 555 11.52 -3.90 -23.78
N TYR A 556 12.15 -2.76 -24.09
CA TYR A 556 13.15 -2.18 -23.18
C TYR A 556 12.55 -1.88 -21.80
N ALA A 557 11.48 -1.09 -21.72
CA ALA A 557 10.73 -0.91 -20.49
C ALA A 557 9.24 -1.16 -20.73
N ILE A 558 8.47 -1.30 -19.66
CA ILE A 558 7.01 -1.48 -19.74
C ILE A 558 6.26 -0.56 -18.80
N LEU A 559 5.08 -0.14 -19.25
CA LEU A 559 4.04 0.42 -18.39
C LEU A 559 3.07 -0.69 -18.00
N ALA A 560 3.06 -1.10 -16.73
CA ALA A 560 2.23 -2.21 -16.25
C ALA A 560 0.79 -1.76 -15.97
N LEU A 561 -0.12 -1.89 -16.94
CA LEU A 561 -1.47 -1.33 -16.87
C LEU A 561 -2.47 -2.23 -16.10
N SER A 562 -2.30 -3.55 -16.15
CA SER A 562 -3.10 -4.51 -15.38
C SER A 562 -2.19 -5.48 -14.64
N MET A 563 -2.15 -5.36 -13.32
CA MET A 563 -1.33 -6.16 -12.42
C MET A 563 -2.19 -6.97 -11.48
N LEU A 564 -1.83 -8.23 -11.25
CA LEU A 564 -2.40 -9.08 -10.23
C LEU A 564 -1.27 -9.82 -9.51
N ARG A 565 -1.30 -9.83 -8.19
CA ARG A 565 -0.39 -10.69 -7.43
C ARG A 565 -0.87 -12.14 -7.53
N THR A 566 -0.02 -13.01 -8.05
CA THR A 566 -0.29 -14.46 -8.13
C THR A 566 0.83 -15.21 -7.42
N GLY A 567 0.54 -15.86 -6.29
CA GLY A 567 1.48 -16.73 -5.59
C GLY A 567 1.85 -16.31 -4.17
N THR A 568 2.73 -17.09 -3.55
CA THR A 568 3.20 -16.95 -2.15
C THR A 568 4.37 -15.98 -1.98
N THR A 569 5.06 -15.62 -3.06
CA THR A 569 6.18 -14.66 -3.04
C THR A 569 5.66 -13.22 -2.98
N LYS A 570 6.00 -12.52 -1.89
CA LYS A 570 5.53 -11.16 -1.59
C LYS A 570 5.94 -10.07 -2.59
N SER A 571 6.84 -10.35 -3.54
CA SER A 571 7.40 -9.33 -4.46
C SER A 571 7.10 -9.55 -5.94
N GLU A 572 6.50 -10.67 -6.35
CA GLU A 572 6.26 -10.96 -7.78
C GLU A 572 4.82 -10.63 -8.21
N LEU A 573 4.68 -9.93 -9.35
CA LEU A 573 3.41 -9.51 -9.94
C LEU A 573 3.23 -10.12 -11.33
N LYS A 574 2.03 -10.65 -11.59
CA LYS A 574 1.60 -11.04 -12.92
C LYS A 574 1.02 -9.81 -13.63
N VAL A 575 1.55 -9.50 -14.80
CA VAL A 575 1.00 -8.47 -15.69
C VAL A 575 0.19 -9.14 -16.79
N ASN A 576 -1.06 -8.69 -16.97
CA ASN A 576 -1.93 -9.16 -18.06
C ASN A 576 -2.02 -8.14 -19.21
N LEU A 577 -1.68 -6.87 -18.95
CA LEU A 577 -1.73 -5.79 -19.92
C LEU A 577 -0.58 -4.82 -19.66
N TYR A 578 0.19 -4.50 -20.70
CA TYR A 578 1.29 -3.56 -20.63
C TYR A 578 1.34 -2.65 -21.86
N ALA A 579 2.04 -1.51 -21.75
CA ALA A 579 2.50 -0.73 -22.90
C ALA A 579 4.02 -0.84 -23.03
N PRO A 580 4.57 -1.14 -24.22
CA PRO A 580 6.01 -1.13 -24.44
C PRO A 580 6.53 0.31 -24.42
N ILE A 581 7.70 0.50 -23.83
CA ILE A 581 8.40 1.79 -23.78
C ILE A 581 9.79 1.59 -24.36
N SER A 582 10.10 2.37 -25.40
CA SER A 582 11.43 2.39 -26.00
C SER A 582 12.43 3.14 -25.10
N GLN A 583 13.72 2.87 -25.29
CA GLN A 583 14.79 3.56 -24.57
C GLN A 583 14.75 5.08 -24.82
N ASP A 584 14.49 5.49 -26.06
CA ASP A 584 14.41 6.90 -26.47
C ASP A 584 13.28 7.67 -25.78
N MET A 585 12.20 6.97 -25.41
CA MET A 585 11.05 7.58 -24.72
C MET A 585 11.33 7.89 -23.24
N LEU A 586 12.26 7.16 -22.61
CA LEU A 586 12.73 7.42 -21.25
C LEU A 586 13.82 8.50 -21.23
N GLY A 587 14.55 8.67 -22.33
CA GLY A 587 15.49 9.76 -22.55
C GLY A 587 14.80 11.04 -23.02
N GLY A 588 14.12 11.77 -22.13
CA GLY A 588 13.72 13.14 -22.42
C GLY A 588 14.93 14.10 -22.42
N GLU A 589 14.92 15.13 -23.28
CA GLU A 589 15.96 16.19 -23.42
C GLU A 589 16.24 17.02 -22.15
N SER A 590 15.73 16.62 -20.99
CA SER A 590 15.94 17.25 -19.68
C SER A 590 16.33 16.25 -18.59
N ALA A 591 16.91 15.09 -18.97
CA ALA A 591 17.46 14.14 -18.02
C ALA A 591 18.74 14.69 -17.40
N LYS A 592 18.70 14.99 -16.10
CA LYS A 592 19.86 15.36 -15.30
C LYS A 592 20.43 14.08 -14.69
N THR A 593 21.69 13.79 -14.95
CA THR A 593 22.38 12.64 -14.33
C THR A 593 22.97 13.07 -13.00
N ARG A 594 22.59 12.37 -11.94
CA ARG A 594 23.15 12.47 -10.60
C ARG A 594 23.92 11.21 -10.27
N TYR A 595 24.99 11.36 -9.49
CA TYR A 595 25.78 10.23 -9.00
C TYR A 595 25.62 10.11 -7.48
N GLU A 596 25.60 8.88 -6.98
CA GLU A 596 25.62 8.55 -5.56
C GLU A 596 26.66 7.45 -5.28
N LEU A 597 27.04 7.30 -4.02
CA LEU A 597 27.84 6.18 -3.54
C LEU A 597 27.02 5.26 -2.65
N LEU A 598 26.99 3.98 -2.98
CA LEU A 598 26.30 2.95 -2.20
C LEU A 598 27.31 2.05 -1.47
N TRP A 599 27.16 1.92 -0.15
CA TRP A 599 27.98 1.02 0.65
C TRP A 599 27.59 -0.45 0.47
N ARG A 600 28.54 -1.30 0.07
CA ARG A 600 28.37 -2.76 -0.01
C ARG A 600 29.12 -3.43 1.14
N SER A 601 28.39 -3.76 2.21
CA SER A 601 28.96 -4.37 3.43
C SER A 601 29.75 -5.66 3.16
N GLY A 602 29.21 -6.58 2.35
CA GLY A 602 29.89 -7.84 2.02
C GLY A 602 31.19 -7.69 1.21
N GLN A 603 31.46 -6.51 0.66
CA GLN A 603 32.68 -6.21 -0.11
C GLN A 603 33.51 -5.07 0.51
N GLU A 604 33.07 -4.52 1.64
CA GLU A 604 33.70 -3.40 2.36
C GLU A 604 34.12 -2.23 1.45
N ARG A 605 33.24 -1.83 0.53
CA ARG A 605 33.50 -0.75 -0.41
C ARG A 605 32.26 0.04 -0.79
N PHE A 606 32.48 1.26 -1.26
CA PHE A 606 31.51 2.04 -2.03
C PHE A 606 31.51 1.62 -3.50
N ILE A 607 30.32 1.49 -4.06
CA ILE A 607 30.09 1.39 -5.50
C ILE A 607 29.39 2.65 -5.98
N GLY A 608 29.68 3.06 -7.21
CA GLY A 608 28.99 4.19 -7.83
C GLY A 608 27.58 3.79 -8.21
N VAL A 609 26.67 4.75 -8.13
CA VAL A 609 25.32 4.62 -8.64
C VAL A 609 25.08 5.82 -9.54
N GLU A 610 24.81 5.56 -10.80
CA GLU A 610 24.34 6.55 -11.76
C GLU A 610 22.82 6.56 -11.74
N ILE A 611 22.26 7.73 -11.43
CA ILE A 611 20.84 7.98 -11.32
C ILE A 611 20.48 9.01 -12.38
N ASN A 612 19.73 8.60 -13.39
CA ASN A 612 19.17 9.55 -14.34
C ASN A 612 17.85 10.03 -13.80
N GLU A 613 17.68 11.35 -13.73
CA GLU A 613 16.56 12.01 -13.10
C GLU A 613 15.91 12.96 -14.11
N SER A 614 14.58 12.98 -14.18
CA SER A 614 13.82 13.99 -14.92
C SER A 614 13.21 14.97 -13.94
N GLU A 615 13.38 16.26 -14.21
CA GLU A 615 12.68 17.32 -13.49
C GLU A 615 11.27 17.46 -14.09
N ASN A 616 10.25 17.29 -13.26
CA ASN A 616 8.86 17.48 -13.65
C ASN A 616 8.52 18.98 -13.65
N ALA A 617 7.44 19.35 -14.34
CA ALA A 617 6.98 20.74 -14.42
C ALA A 617 6.59 21.37 -13.06
N ASP A 618 6.42 20.55 -12.02
CA ASP A 618 6.13 20.95 -10.63
C ASP A 618 7.41 21.10 -9.77
N GLY A 619 8.60 20.94 -10.35
CA GLY A 619 9.89 20.97 -9.65
C GLY A 619 10.24 19.67 -8.90
N SER A 620 9.40 18.63 -9.02
CA SER A 620 9.71 17.32 -8.43
C SER A 620 10.61 16.48 -9.35
N THR A 621 11.56 15.78 -8.76
CA THR A 621 12.53 14.97 -9.51
C THR A 621 12.09 13.51 -9.55
N THR A 622 11.98 12.93 -10.75
CA THR A 622 11.64 11.51 -10.93
C THR A 622 12.87 10.74 -11.37
N GLU A 623 13.27 9.74 -10.60
CA GLU A 623 14.32 8.80 -10.97
C GLU A 623 13.87 7.95 -12.17
N LEU A 624 14.50 8.16 -13.33
CA LEU A 624 14.25 7.45 -14.58
C LEU A 624 14.96 6.09 -14.62
N SER A 625 16.19 6.03 -14.12
CA SER A 625 16.99 4.80 -14.11
C SER A 625 18.05 4.84 -13.04
N ARG A 626 18.32 3.69 -12.42
CA ARG A 626 19.43 3.48 -11.49
C ARG A 626 20.37 2.42 -12.02
N LYS A 627 21.63 2.77 -12.22
CA LYS A 627 22.65 1.84 -12.68
C LYS A 627 23.80 1.80 -11.68
N GLU A 628 24.08 0.62 -11.16
CA GLU A 628 25.29 0.40 -10.36
C GLU A 628 26.51 0.37 -11.27
N ILE A 629 27.54 1.12 -10.87
CA ILE A 629 28.80 1.26 -11.59
C ILE A 629 29.91 0.80 -10.67
N LEU A 630 30.59 -0.28 -11.06
CA LEU A 630 31.86 -0.64 -10.46
C LEU A 630 32.90 0.40 -10.88
N THR A 631 33.72 0.85 -9.92
CA THR A 631 34.72 1.90 -10.18
C THR A 631 35.70 1.57 -11.30
N GLN A 632 35.96 0.27 -11.53
CA GLN A 632 36.79 -0.25 -12.63
C GLN A 632 36.10 -0.25 -14.01
N GLU A 633 34.76 -0.15 -14.03
CA GLU A 633 33.92 -0.11 -15.24
C GLU A 633 33.45 1.32 -15.57
N ALA A 634 33.77 2.29 -14.70
CA ALA A 634 33.40 3.69 -14.88
C ALA A 634 34.24 4.36 -15.98
N SER A 635 33.60 5.21 -16.79
CA SER A 635 34.34 6.09 -17.70
C SER A 635 35.17 7.12 -16.91
N PRO A 636 36.25 7.71 -17.47
CA PRO A 636 37.08 8.68 -16.76
C PRO A 636 36.29 9.85 -16.16
N LYS A 637 35.30 10.35 -16.89
CA LYS A 637 34.43 11.46 -16.47
C LYS A 637 33.51 11.08 -15.31
N VAL A 638 32.90 9.88 -15.38
CA VAL A 638 32.04 9.37 -14.30
C VAL A 638 32.84 9.08 -13.04
N LEU A 639 34.04 8.51 -13.21
CA LEU A 639 34.93 8.23 -12.08
C LEU A 639 35.35 9.52 -11.36
N GLU A 640 35.56 10.62 -12.08
CA GLU A 640 35.88 11.92 -11.49
C GLU A 640 34.72 12.47 -10.65
N GLU A 641 33.47 12.38 -11.14
CA GLU A 641 32.28 12.76 -10.37
C GLU A 641 32.09 11.88 -9.12
N LEU A 642 32.27 10.56 -9.24
CA LEU A 642 32.18 9.65 -8.11
C LEU A 642 33.25 9.91 -7.05
N LYS A 643 34.47 10.31 -7.46
CA LYS A 643 35.55 10.66 -6.52
C LYS A 643 35.17 11.87 -5.67
N LYS A 644 34.50 12.88 -6.23
CA LYS A 644 34.07 14.08 -5.47
C LYS A 644 33.13 13.73 -4.32
N LEU A 645 32.33 12.67 -4.46
CA LEU A 645 31.36 12.23 -3.46
C LEU A 645 31.97 11.39 -2.32
N THR A 646 33.21 10.93 -2.46
CA THR A 646 33.81 9.99 -1.49
C THR A 646 34.00 10.58 -0.11
N VAL A 647 34.33 11.87 -0.03
CA VAL A 647 34.58 12.58 1.24
C VAL A 647 33.32 12.57 2.11
N ASP A 648 32.21 13.08 1.58
CA ASP A 648 30.94 13.15 2.31
C ASP A 648 30.40 11.76 2.65
N ALA A 649 30.51 10.81 1.72
CA ALA A 649 30.08 9.43 1.94
C ALA A 649 30.88 8.75 3.07
N TRP A 650 32.20 8.97 3.14
CA TRP A 650 33.02 8.46 4.23
C TRP A 650 32.74 9.17 5.55
N ARG A 651 32.51 10.49 5.54
CA ARG A 651 32.16 11.28 6.73
C ARG A 651 30.90 10.72 7.39
N GLU A 652 29.81 10.61 6.63
CA GLU A 652 28.54 10.04 7.11
C GLU A 652 28.72 8.61 7.63
N LYS A 653 29.48 7.78 6.90
CA LYS A 653 29.67 6.37 7.25
C LYS A 653 30.49 6.19 8.52
N ILE A 654 31.55 6.97 8.71
CA ILE A 654 32.43 6.91 9.88
C ILE A 654 31.70 7.39 11.13
N GLU A 655 30.90 8.46 11.02
CA GLU A 655 30.08 8.98 12.11
C GLU A 655 29.05 7.94 12.56
N LYS A 656 28.29 7.38 11.61
CA LYS A 656 27.22 6.42 11.90
C LYS A 656 27.71 5.13 12.56
N GLU A 657 28.89 4.63 12.17
CA GLU A 657 29.45 3.36 12.68
C GLU A 657 30.48 3.56 13.79
N ASN A 658 30.72 4.82 14.20
CA ASN A 658 31.74 5.20 15.18
C ASN A 658 33.15 4.63 14.87
N TRP A 659 33.61 4.80 13.63
CA TRP A 659 34.87 4.23 13.12
C TRP A 659 36.08 5.15 13.24
N SER A 660 35.97 6.29 13.93
CA SER A 660 37.07 7.24 14.15
C SER A 660 38.34 6.55 14.69
N GLY A 661 38.18 5.59 15.60
CA GLY A 661 39.30 4.81 16.18
C GLY A 661 40.08 3.92 15.19
N LYS A 662 39.63 3.76 13.94
CA LYS A 662 40.38 3.00 12.91
C LYS A 662 41.57 3.77 12.34
N PHE A 663 41.58 5.10 12.45
CA PHE A 663 42.61 5.97 11.89
C PHE A 663 43.07 7.07 12.86
N LEU A 664 42.18 7.57 13.74
CA LEU A 664 42.54 8.46 14.85
C LEU A 664 42.99 7.65 16.06
N THR A 665 44.12 6.96 15.93
CA THR A 665 44.72 6.21 17.04
C THR A 665 45.31 7.15 18.10
N GLU A 666 45.63 6.61 19.28
CA GLU A 666 46.26 7.35 20.38
C GLU A 666 47.54 8.07 19.92
N ALA A 667 48.31 7.47 19.00
CA ALA A 667 49.54 8.06 18.45
C ALA A 667 49.24 9.32 17.62
N VAL A 668 48.26 9.25 16.72
CA VAL A 668 47.84 10.38 15.90
C VAL A 668 47.24 11.48 16.77
N GLN A 669 46.35 11.12 17.70
CA GLN A 669 45.75 12.08 18.65
C GLN A 669 46.81 12.81 19.47
N THR A 670 47.81 12.09 19.99
CA THR A 670 48.93 12.68 20.73
C THR A 670 49.68 13.71 19.89
N GLN A 671 49.92 13.42 18.61
CA GLN A 671 50.60 14.34 17.70
C GLN A 671 49.80 15.63 17.44
N LEU A 672 48.48 15.51 17.28
CA LEU A 672 47.58 16.65 17.14
C LEU A 672 47.54 17.51 18.42
N ILE A 673 47.46 16.88 19.60
CA ILE A 673 47.51 17.57 20.90
C ILE A 673 48.81 18.36 21.05
N LYS A 674 49.95 17.77 20.69
CA LYS A 674 51.26 18.46 20.74
C LYS A 674 51.29 19.69 19.83
N MET A 675 50.65 19.63 18.66
CA MET A 675 50.58 20.78 17.77
C MET A 675 49.75 21.92 18.36
N ARG A 676 48.56 21.61 18.88
CA ARG A 676 47.71 22.61 19.55
C ARG A 676 48.43 23.27 20.74
N LEU A 677 49.12 22.46 21.55
CA LEU A 677 49.98 22.95 22.63
C LEU A 677 51.10 23.85 22.12
N ALA A 678 51.74 23.51 21.01
CA ALA A 678 52.80 24.31 20.42
C ALA A 678 52.31 25.69 19.98
N ALA A 679 51.20 25.74 19.25
CA ALA A 679 50.64 27.00 18.75
C ALA A 679 50.32 27.97 19.88
N LYS A 680 49.87 27.42 21.00
CA LYS A 680 49.42 28.21 22.14
C LYS A 680 50.51 28.60 23.13
N LEU A 681 51.47 27.72 23.38
CA LEU A 681 52.61 28.01 24.25
C LEU A 681 53.65 28.90 23.57
N TYR A 682 53.65 28.93 22.23
CA TYR A 682 54.58 29.72 21.45
C TYR A 682 53.88 30.59 20.38
N PRO A 683 53.00 31.52 20.80
CA PRO A 683 52.31 32.42 19.85
C PRO A 683 53.29 33.30 19.07
N GLU A 684 54.50 33.53 19.60
CA GLU A 684 55.58 34.27 18.94
C GLU A 684 56.02 33.66 17.59
N TYR A 685 55.80 32.36 17.39
CA TYR A 685 56.12 31.70 16.13
C TYR A 685 54.98 31.77 15.10
N GLY A 686 53.81 32.32 15.47
CA GLY A 686 52.66 32.44 14.57
C GLY A 686 52.18 31.09 14.01
N LEU A 687 52.31 30.02 14.80
CA LEU A 687 51.89 28.68 14.40
C LEU A 687 50.37 28.62 14.26
N PRO A 688 49.83 27.86 13.29
CA PRO A 688 48.39 27.69 13.14
C PRO A 688 47.82 26.98 14.37
N GLU A 689 46.68 27.46 14.88
CA GLU A 689 46.02 26.88 16.06
C GLU A 689 45.47 25.46 15.82
N PHE A 690 45.53 24.98 14.57
CA PHE A 690 45.03 23.68 14.14
C PHE A 690 43.56 23.50 14.53
N ASN A 691 42.73 24.27 13.83
CA ASN A 691 41.30 24.42 14.10
C ASN A 691 40.49 23.28 13.46
N GLU A 692 39.15 23.37 13.56
CA GLU A 692 38.27 22.38 12.94
C GLU A 692 38.38 22.39 11.41
N GLU A 693 38.64 23.55 10.78
CA GLU A 693 38.81 23.69 9.33
C GLU A 693 40.08 22.95 8.83
N ASP A 694 41.18 23.01 9.58
CA ASP A 694 42.41 22.26 9.29
C ASP A 694 42.17 20.74 9.34
N MET A 695 41.36 20.30 10.30
CA MET A 695 40.96 18.89 10.43
C MET A 695 40.05 18.45 9.29
N GLU A 696 39.18 19.32 8.82
CA GLU A 696 38.35 19.07 7.63
C GLU A 696 39.22 18.90 6.38
N LEU A 697 40.21 19.78 6.16
CA LEU A 697 41.14 19.67 5.02
C LEU A 697 41.90 18.34 5.01
N ILE A 698 42.42 17.92 6.17
CA ILE A 698 43.12 16.64 6.32
C ILE A 698 42.17 15.47 6.04
N PHE A 699 40.94 15.53 6.54
CA PHE A 699 39.95 14.50 6.31
C PHE A 699 39.54 14.41 4.83
N ASP A 700 39.37 15.56 4.17
CA ASP A 700 39.05 15.64 2.75
C ASP A 700 40.15 14.96 1.92
N GLU A 701 41.42 15.26 2.17
CA GLU A 701 42.55 14.60 1.49
C GLU A 701 42.64 13.10 1.81
N PHE A 702 42.32 12.73 3.05
CA PHE A 702 42.32 11.34 3.52
C PHE A 702 41.30 10.48 2.77
N ALA A 703 40.06 10.96 2.66
CA ALA A 703 38.93 10.25 2.05
C ALA A 703 38.84 10.42 0.54
N SER A 704 39.41 11.51 -0.02
CA SER A 704 39.26 11.87 -1.43
C SER A 704 39.69 10.75 -2.38
N GLY A 705 38.75 10.37 -3.23
CA GLY A 705 38.88 9.36 -4.26
C GLY A 705 39.10 7.94 -3.76
N LYS A 706 38.83 7.66 -2.48
CA LYS A 706 38.93 6.32 -1.89
C LYS A 706 37.56 5.65 -1.82
N PHE A 707 37.51 4.41 -2.29
CA PHE A 707 36.26 3.64 -2.36
C PHE A 707 36.28 2.40 -1.45
N LEU A 708 37.46 1.92 -1.03
CA LEU A 708 37.57 0.70 -0.22
C LEU A 708 37.90 1.03 1.23
N LEU A 709 37.33 0.25 2.16
CA LEU A 709 37.60 0.40 3.59
C LEU A 709 39.07 0.24 3.94
N ARG A 710 39.76 -0.70 3.29
CA ARG A 710 41.19 -0.96 3.53
C ARG A 710 42.07 0.27 3.26
N ASP A 711 41.61 1.20 2.43
CA ASP A 711 42.35 2.43 2.10
C ASP A 711 42.15 3.52 3.17
N ILE A 712 41.16 3.36 4.05
CA ILE A 712 40.84 4.22 5.18
C ILE A 712 41.50 3.62 6.43
N ASN A 713 42.77 3.96 6.66
CA ASN A 713 43.59 3.39 7.72
C ASN A 713 44.51 4.43 8.38
N GLU A 714 45.10 4.05 9.51
CA GLU A 714 45.98 4.88 10.31
C GLU A 714 47.22 5.37 9.54
N ASP A 715 47.92 4.51 8.80
CA ASP A 715 49.17 4.89 8.13
C ASP A 715 48.95 6.00 7.10
N ARG A 716 47.83 5.93 6.35
CA ARG A 716 47.45 6.98 5.41
C ARG A 716 47.13 8.28 6.12
N TYR A 717 46.30 8.24 7.17
CA TYR A 717 45.90 9.43 7.92
C TYR A 717 47.13 10.10 8.56
N ARG A 718 48.00 9.30 9.18
CA ARG A 718 49.26 9.76 9.79
C ARG A 718 50.16 10.43 8.76
N SER A 719 50.32 9.84 7.57
CA SER A 719 51.13 10.45 6.50
C SER A 719 50.62 11.84 6.11
N ILE A 720 49.31 12.02 5.96
CA ILE A 720 48.72 13.31 5.58
C ILE A 720 48.93 14.34 6.68
N VAL A 721 48.72 13.95 7.95
CA VAL A 721 48.99 14.81 9.11
C VAL A 721 50.48 15.19 9.17
N GLU A 722 51.38 14.25 8.94
CA GLU A 722 52.82 14.50 8.93
C GLU A 722 53.26 15.42 7.79
N ASP A 723 52.70 15.23 6.60
CA ASP A 723 52.96 16.07 5.43
C ASP A 723 52.41 17.48 5.62
N TYR A 724 51.22 17.62 6.22
CA TYR A 724 50.61 18.91 6.56
C TYR A 724 51.51 19.75 7.46
N PHE A 725 52.12 19.12 8.48
CA PHE A 725 53.01 19.82 9.41
C PHE A 725 54.43 20.00 8.90
N GLY A 726 54.90 19.08 8.06
CA GLY A 726 56.26 19.09 7.52
C GLY A 726 57.33 18.61 8.52
N LYS A 727 58.41 18.06 7.96
CA LYS A 727 59.48 17.35 8.73
C LYS A 727 60.17 18.21 9.78
N SER A 728 60.43 19.48 9.48
CA SER A 728 61.11 20.40 10.42
C SER A 728 60.27 20.67 11.66
N MET A 729 58.95 20.85 11.48
CA MET A 729 58.02 21.08 12.58
C MET A 729 57.87 19.83 13.44
N LEU A 730 57.71 18.66 12.82
CA LEU A 730 57.63 17.38 13.55
C LEU A 730 58.88 17.11 14.38
N GLN A 731 60.07 17.39 13.83
CA GLN A 731 61.32 17.23 14.56
C GLN A 731 61.42 18.20 15.75
N TRP A 732 60.94 19.43 15.58
CA TRP A 732 60.88 20.41 16.66
C TRP A 732 59.87 19.99 17.74
N LEU A 733 58.64 19.59 17.35
CA LEU A 733 57.63 19.05 18.26
C LEU A 733 58.15 17.86 19.07
N GLY A 734 58.87 16.93 18.44
CA GLY A 734 59.46 15.78 19.13
C GLY A 734 60.52 16.15 20.17
N LYS A 735 61.19 17.30 20.01
CA LYS A 735 62.14 17.84 21.01
C LYS A 735 61.42 18.60 22.12
N THR A 736 60.45 19.45 21.77
CA THR A 736 59.72 20.33 22.69
C THR A 736 58.72 19.55 23.55
N PHE A 737 58.06 18.57 22.94
CA PHE A 737 57.06 17.67 23.55
C PHE A 737 57.47 16.21 23.35
N PRO A 738 58.48 15.74 24.11
CA PRO A 738 59.04 14.40 23.95
C PRO A 738 58.02 13.29 24.29
N ASP A 739 58.19 12.12 23.68
CA ASP A 739 57.40 10.91 24.01
C ASP A 739 57.90 10.21 25.27
N HIS A 740 59.18 10.37 25.58
CA HIS A 740 59.83 9.67 26.68
C HIS A 740 60.72 10.60 27.50
N PHE A 741 60.70 10.42 28.80
CA PHE A 741 61.65 10.98 29.74
C PHE A 741 62.66 9.91 30.15
N MET A 742 63.96 10.24 30.04
CA MET A 742 65.03 9.37 30.53
C MET A 742 65.18 9.60 32.04
N LEU A 743 64.82 8.60 32.83
CA LEU A 743 64.99 8.61 34.28
C LEU A 743 66.49 8.48 34.63
N PRO A 744 66.94 8.98 35.79
CA PRO A 744 68.36 8.91 36.21
C PRO A 744 68.94 7.49 36.26
N ASN A 745 68.09 6.48 36.43
CA ASN A 745 68.46 5.06 36.44
C ASN A 745 68.56 4.44 35.02
N GLY A 746 68.46 5.24 33.96
CA GLY A 746 68.52 4.81 32.56
C GLY A 746 67.21 4.24 32.00
N LYS A 747 66.14 4.13 32.81
CA LYS A 747 64.82 3.70 32.32
C LYS A 747 64.07 4.82 31.62
N ARG A 748 63.08 4.44 30.81
CA ARG A 748 62.20 5.38 30.09
C ARG A 748 60.84 5.44 30.76
N ALA A 749 60.39 6.65 31.08
CA ALA A 749 59.00 6.93 31.42
C ALA A 749 58.31 7.56 30.20
N ARG A 750 57.11 7.08 29.83
CA ARG A 750 56.36 7.63 28.71
C ARG A 750 55.58 8.87 29.16
N TYR A 751 55.60 9.93 28.36
CA TYR A 751 54.68 11.05 28.52
C TYR A 751 53.31 10.66 27.96
N SER A 752 52.26 10.89 28.75
CA SER A 752 50.87 10.82 28.30
C SER A 752 50.34 12.24 28.13
N TYR A 753 49.81 12.55 26.96
CA TYR A 753 49.18 13.82 26.63
C TYR A 753 47.68 13.56 26.50
N GLN A 754 46.85 14.17 27.35
CA GLN A 754 45.41 13.90 27.41
C GLN A 754 44.63 15.20 27.41
N GLU A 755 43.59 15.28 26.59
CA GLU A 755 42.57 16.31 26.71
C GLU A 755 41.66 16.01 27.92
N VAL A 756 41.39 17.01 28.75
CA VAL A 756 40.60 16.91 29.98
C VAL A 756 39.62 18.08 30.00
N ALA A 757 38.34 17.79 30.26
CA ALA A 757 37.31 18.82 30.39
C ALA A 757 37.68 19.83 31.50
N VAL A 758 37.59 21.11 31.18
CA VAL A 758 37.74 22.19 32.18
C VAL A 758 36.47 22.20 33.01
N SER A 759 36.54 21.84 34.30
CA SER A 759 35.38 21.94 35.19
C SER A 759 35.16 23.40 35.62
N ASP A 760 33.90 23.86 35.60
CA ASP A 760 33.49 25.23 35.98
C ASP A 760 33.88 25.61 37.43
N ASP A 761 34.23 24.63 38.26
CA ASP A 761 34.50 24.81 39.68
C ASP A 761 35.98 25.11 40.00
N GLY A 762 36.86 25.16 38.98
CA GLY A 762 38.27 25.58 39.11
C GLY A 762 39.15 24.73 40.05
N LYS A 763 38.63 23.62 40.59
CA LYS A 763 39.30 22.78 41.59
C LYS A 763 39.29 21.30 41.21
N SER A 764 39.93 20.94 40.11
CA SER A 764 40.63 19.65 39.99
C SER A 764 41.24 19.50 38.60
N VAL A 765 42.54 19.24 38.57
CA VAL A 765 43.45 19.19 37.40
C VAL A 765 43.97 20.56 36.99
N GLN A 766 45.20 20.88 37.40
CA GLN A 766 46.00 21.93 36.75
C GLN A 766 46.29 21.47 35.32
N SER A 767 45.41 21.78 34.37
CA SER A 767 45.70 21.68 32.94
C SER A 767 46.01 23.07 32.43
N ILE A 768 46.94 23.17 31.50
CA ILE A 768 47.01 24.36 30.65
C ILE A 768 45.99 24.09 29.55
N GLU A 769 44.86 24.79 29.66
CA GLU A 769 43.83 24.91 28.62
C GLU A 769 43.27 23.58 28.13
N GLY A 770 42.91 22.73 29.09
CA GLY A 770 42.27 21.46 28.79
C GLY A 770 43.22 20.36 28.36
N VAL A 771 44.54 20.54 28.42
CA VAL A 771 45.51 19.44 28.22
C VAL A 771 46.30 19.15 29.50
N LEU A 772 46.33 17.88 29.87
CA LEU A 772 47.09 17.33 30.97
C LEU A 772 48.25 16.49 30.42
N VAL A 773 49.47 16.78 30.89
CA VAL A 773 50.66 15.98 30.58
C VAL A 773 51.13 15.25 31.82
N GLU A 774 51.24 13.92 31.72
CA GLU A 774 51.68 13.06 32.82
C GLU A 774 52.90 12.21 32.43
N ILE A 775 53.76 11.92 33.42
CA ILE A 775 54.72 10.81 33.32
C ILE A 775 54.41 9.77 34.38
N SER A 776 54.19 8.54 33.92
CA SER A 776 53.94 7.41 34.81
C SER A 776 55.23 6.60 34.99
N ALA A 777 55.66 6.46 36.25
CA ALA A 777 56.84 5.69 36.59
C ALA A 777 56.69 5.08 37.99
N ARG A 778 57.36 3.94 38.22
CA ARG A 778 57.31 3.31 39.54
C ARG A 778 58.05 4.16 40.55
N ILE A 779 57.56 4.14 41.78
CA ILE A 779 58.07 4.95 42.87
C ILE A 779 59.58 4.75 43.09
N GLU A 780 60.12 3.53 42.93
CA GLU A 780 61.56 3.27 43.03
C GLU A 780 62.38 3.94 41.93
N ASP A 781 61.78 4.16 40.77
CA ASP A 781 62.45 4.75 39.61
C ASP A 781 62.45 6.30 39.69
N LEU A 782 61.63 6.89 40.56
CA LEU A 782 61.53 8.33 40.80
C LEU A 782 62.36 8.83 41.99
N MET A 783 62.94 7.93 42.80
CA MET A 783 63.63 8.27 44.07
C MET A 783 64.82 9.24 43.92
N GLN A 784 65.38 9.39 42.73
CA GLN A 784 66.49 10.32 42.46
C GLN A 784 66.03 11.69 41.92
N LEU A 785 64.72 11.87 41.70
CA LEU A 785 64.14 13.09 41.15
C LEU A 785 63.53 13.97 42.24
N ARG A 786 63.66 15.29 42.09
CA ARG A 786 63.19 16.31 43.02
C ARG A 786 62.51 17.44 42.25
N GLY A 787 61.65 18.17 42.93
CA GLY A 787 61.02 19.38 42.40
C GLY A 787 59.88 19.12 41.41
N GLU A 788 59.48 20.20 40.75
CA GLU A 788 58.53 20.18 39.65
C GLU A 788 59.20 19.70 38.35
N HIS A 789 58.45 18.98 37.52
CA HIS A 789 58.86 18.65 36.16
C HIS A 789 58.23 19.60 35.16
N LYS A 790 59.04 20.15 34.25
CA LYS A 790 58.55 21.03 33.19
C LYS A 790 59.20 20.67 31.85
N ILE A 791 58.41 20.78 30.80
CA ILE A 791 58.82 20.67 29.39
C ILE A 791 58.48 21.96 28.64
N ALA A 792 58.74 22.01 27.34
CA ALA A 792 58.47 23.18 26.50
C ALA A 792 59.09 24.48 27.06
N ASP A 793 60.41 24.50 27.25
CA ASP A 793 61.17 25.64 27.79
C ASP A 793 60.67 26.13 29.16
N GLY A 794 60.14 25.22 29.97
CA GLY A 794 59.59 25.53 31.29
C GLY A 794 58.16 26.07 31.29
N LYS A 795 57.52 26.20 30.12
CA LYS A 795 56.17 26.72 29.96
C LYS A 795 55.09 25.71 30.35
N LEU A 796 55.38 24.40 30.27
CA LEU A 796 54.40 23.33 30.52
C LEU A 796 54.81 22.46 31.71
N LYS A 797 53.99 22.45 32.77
CA LYS A 797 54.17 21.55 33.92
C LYS A 797 53.74 20.13 33.57
N VAL A 798 54.44 19.15 34.11
CA VAL A 798 54.14 17.73 33.92
C VAL A 798 53.85 17.09 35.27
N ARG A 799 52.74 16.35 35.37
CA ARG A 799 52.34 15.65 36.58
C ARG A 799 53.05 14.29 36.65
N TYR A 800 53.54 13.95 37.83
CA TYR A 800 54.01 12.62 38.13
C TYR A 800 52.84 11.73 38.53
N ASP A 801 52.67 10.61 37.82
CA ASP A 801 51.82 9.50 38.21
C ASP A 801 52.70 8.41 38.82
N ILE A 802 52.72 8.38 40.16
CA ILE A 802 53.62 7.53 40.93
C ILE A 802 53.00 6.15 41.05
N LEU A 803 53.64 5.16 40.42
CA LEU A 803 53.16 3.79 40.37
C LEU A 803 53.78 2.90 41.45
N ALA A 804 53.02 1.93 41.95
CA ALA A 804 53.53 0.83 42.75
C ALA A 804 54.34 -0.16 41.89
N PRO A 805 55.06 -1.13 42.49
CA PRO A 805 55.78 -2.17 41.74
C PRO A 805 54.90 -2.98 40.76
N ASN A 806 53.59 -3.04 40.99
CA ASN A 806 52.61 -3.68 40.10
C ASN A 806 51.98 -2.73 39.06
N PHE A 807 52.56 -1.54 38.85
CA PHE A 807 52.10 -0.52 37.90
C PHE A 807 50.73 0.11 38.19
N ARG A 808 50.22 0.00 39.42
CA ARG A 808 49.02 0.75 39.83
C ARG A 808 49.39 2.13 40.37
N THR A 809 48.63 3.16 39.98
CA THR A 809 48.74 4.51 40.54
C THR A 809 48.55 4.47 42.06
N ILE A 810 49.50 5.07 42.77
CA ILE A 810 49.43 5.29 44.21
C ILE A 810 49.06 6.73 44.50
N GLN A 811 49.81 7.66 43.90
CA GLN A 811 49.69 9.08 44.15
C GLN A 811 50.01 9.84 42.86
N LYS A 812 49.28 10.92 42.62
CA LYS A 812 49.63 11.89 41.57
C LYS A 812 50.13 13.19 42.21
N THR A 813 51.25 13.72 41.74
CA THR A 813 51.84 14.96 42.29
C THR A 813 52.47 15.82 41.20
N TRP A 814 52.46 17.14 41.40
CA TRP A 814 53.16 18.11 40.54
C TRP A 814 54.57 18.42 41.03
N ASP A 815 54.86 18.11 42.29
CA ASP A 815 56.16 18.31 42.92
C ASP A 815 56.58 17.05 43.68
N LEU A 816 57.71 16.48 43.29
CA LEU A 816 58.28 15.33 43.97
C LEU A 816 58.88 15.69 45.32
N THR A 817 59.41 16.90 45.51
CA THR A 817 59.97 17.31 46.81
C THR A 817 58.91 17.29 47.89
N GLY A 818 57.77 17.94 47.64
CA GLY A 818 56.63 17.90 48.55
C GLY A 818 56.09 16.49 48.81
N PHE A 819 56.07 15.61 47.78
CA PHE A 819 55.69 14.20 47.96
C PHE A 819 56.65 13.45 48.90
N TRP A 820 57.97 13.56 48.66
CA TRP A 820 58.97 12.86 49.47
C TRP A 820 58.98 13.34 50.94
N GLN A 821 58.74 14.64 51.19
CA GLN A 821 58.73 15.21 52.54
C GLN A 821 57.44 14.90 53.30
N ASN A 822 56.28 15.02 52.66
CA ASN A 822 55.00 15.08 53.36
C ASN A 822 54.13 13.83 53.20
N THR A 823 54.28 13.09 52.09
CA THR A 823 53.34 12.01 51.73
C THR A 823 54.02 10.63 51.68
N TYR A 824 55.32 10.57 51.40
CA TYR A 824 56.04 9.31 51.23
C TYR A 824 56.03 8.42 52.47
N ALA A 825 56.09 8.99 53.69
CA ALA A 825 56.11 8.21 54.92
C ALA A 825 54.85 7.33 55.10
N GLU A 826 53.68 7.87 54.74
CA GLU A 826 52.40 7.15 54.79
C GLU A 826 52.33 6.09 53.69
N VAL A 827 52.64 6.48 52.45
CA VAL A 827 52.68 5.58 51.29
C VAL A 827 53.65 4.42 51.52
N ARG A 828 54.82 4.69 52.10
CA ARG A 828 55.84 3.69 52.43
C ARG A 828 55.31 2.64 53.41
N LYS A 829 54.52 3.03 54.42
CA LYS A 829 53.94 2.09 55.40
C LYS A 829 53.02 1.09 54.71
N GLU A 830 52.19 1.55 53.77
CA GLU A 830 51.31 0.71 52.97
C GLU A 830 52.10 -0.20 52.03
N LEU A 831 53.05 0.37 51.27
CA LEU A 831 53.84 -0.38 50.28
C LEU A 831 54.76 -1.41 50.92
N ARG A 832 55.35 -1.14 52.09
CA ARG A 832 56.18 -2.11 52.82
C ARG A 832 55.38 -3.35 53.24
N GLY A 833 54.11 -3.17 53.58
CA GLY A 833 53.21 -4.29 53.90
C GLY A 833 52.85 -5.13 52.67
N ARG A 834 52.54 -4.49 51.54
CA ARG A 834 52.15 -5.20 50.31
C ARG A 834 53.33 -5.75 49.50
N TYR A 835 54.50 -5.11 49.56
CA TYR A 835 55.69 -5.42 48.79
C TYR A 835 56.95 -5.49 49.69
N PRO A 836 57.04 -6.45 50.62
CA PRO A 836 58.10 -6.50 51.63
C PRO A 836 59.50 -6.80 51.06
N LYS A 837 59.58 -7.34 49.83
CA LYS A 837 60.84 -7.66 49.14
C LYS A 837 61.47 -6.47 48.42
N HIS A 838 60.78 -5.33 48.32
CA HIS A 838 61.31 -4.13 47.67
C HIS A 838 62.01 -3.21 48.68
N PRO A 839 63.10 -2.53 48.29
CA PRO A 839 63.80 -1.60 49.18
C PRO A 839 62.99 -0.30 49.36
N TRP A 840 62.61 -0.01 50.61
CA TRP A 840 61.85 1.19 51.00
C TRP A 840 62.67 2.04 51.99
N PRO A 841 63.54 2.95 51.51
CA PRO A 841 64.42 3.75 52.38
C PRO A 841 63.63 4.62 53.37
N GLU A 842 64.22 4.90 54.54
CA GLU A 842 63.57 5.74 55.57
C GLU A 842 63.50 7.22 55.17
N SER A 843 64.52 7.70 54.46
CA SER A 843 64.51 9.01 53.81
C SER A 843 64.92 8.86 52.34
N VAL A 844 64.24 9.58 51.46
CA VAL A 844 64.60 9.71 50.05
C VAL A 844 65.35 11.02 49.82
N ILE A 845 64.97 12.10 50.51
CA ILE A 845 65.68 13.40 50.52
C ILE A 845 66.81 13.38 51.54
#